data_AF-A0A8C5P3A2-F1
#
_entry.id   AF-A0A8C5P3A2-F1
#
_cell.length_a   1.000
_cell.length_b   1.000
_cell.length_c   1.000
_cell.angle_alpha   90.00
_cell.angle_beta   90.00
_cell.angle_gamma   90.00
#
_symmetry.space_group_name_H-M   'P 1'
#
loop_
_entity.id
_entity.type
_entity.pdbx_description
1 polymer ?
#
loop_
_entity_poly.entity_id
_entity_poly.type
_entity_poly.pdbx_seq_one_letter_code
_entity_poly.pdbx_strand_id
1 'polypeptide(L)'
;MPKGRRKAPQLDAPLGLPTCLWLELAGLFLLVPWVMGLAGTSGADTKGTGGLSWAVHLGGPEGEQEEESLEQQADAVAQAAGLMNTGRIGELRGHYLFVQPAGHRQAMEVEAVRQQAETVLARHEAVRWHSEQRLLKRAKRSVHFNDPKYPQQWHLNNRRSPGRDINVTGVWERNVTGQGVTVVVVDDGVEHTIQDIAPNYSPEGSYDLNSNDPDPMPHPDVENGNHHGTRCAGEIAAVPNNSFCAVGVAYGSRIAGIRVLDGPLTDSMEAVAFNKHYQINDIYSCSWGPDDDGKTVDGPHQLGKAALQHGVMAGRQGFGSIFVVASGNGGQHNDNCNYDGYANSIYTVTIGAVDEEGRMPFYAEECASMLAVTFSGGDKMLRSIVTTDWDLQKGTGCTEGHTGTSAAAPLAAGMIALMLQVRPCLTWRDIQHIIVFTAAQYEDRHADWLTNEAGFSHSHQHGFGLLNAWRLVNAAKIWTSVPYLASYVSPVLKENKAVPQSPHSLEVLWNVSRTDLEMSGLKTLEHVAVTVTITHPRRGSLEVKLFCPSGMMSLIGAPRSLDSDPNGFNDWTFSTVRCWGERARGVYRLVIRDVGDEQLQVGILRQWQLTLYGSVWSPVDIRDRQNLLESAMSGKYLHDGFTLPCPPGLKIPEEDGYTITPNTLKTLVLVGCFTVFWTVYYMLEVCLSQRNMVSTPHCKSGPCRWLQRSQNSREEGTELESVPLCNSKDLDGVDSENGVPTTTSSLLAPSLVLDCPHQHQPPDLLQGKEEQIC
;
A
#
# COMPACT_ATOMS: atom_id res chain seq x y z
N MET A 1 -25.42 24.34 -50.37
CA MET A 1 -26.06 24.25 -51.71
C MET A 1 -24.97 24.45 -52.76
N PRO A 2 -25.12 23.99 -54.03
CA PRO A 2 -26.20 23.18 -54.65
C PRO A 2 -26.32 21.75 -54.03
N LYS A 3 -27.32 20.86 -54.22
CA LYS A 3 -28.34 20.57 -55.28
C LYS A 3 -27.74 19.93 -56.54
N GLY A 4 -28.24 18.83 -57.12
CA GLY A 4 -29.31 17.85 -56.80
C GLY A 4 -29.26 16.68 -57.83
N ARG A 5 -29.63 15.42 -57.54
CA ARG A 5 -30.97 14.83 -57.24
C ARG A 5 -31.77 14.44 -58.51
N ARG A 6 -32.29 13.18 -58.55
CA ARG A 6 -33.23 12.54 -59.54
C ARG A 6 -32.56 11.84 -60.76
N LYS A 7 -33.11 10.77 -61.36
CA LYS A 7 -34.18 9.79 -61.00
C LYS A 7 -34.10 8.53 -61.91
N ALA A 8 -34.64 7.38 -61.46
CA ALA A 8 -35.08 6.26 -62.32
C ALA A 8 -36.52 6.48 -62.85
N PRO A 9 -37.06 5.65 -63.78
CA PRO A 9 -37.91 4.53 -63.31
C PRO A 9 -38.08 3.29 -64.24
N GLN A 10 -38.47 2.14 -63.68
CA GLN A 10 -39.66 1.31 -63.99
C GLN A 10 -39.62 0.07 -63.05
N LEU A 11 -40.50 -0.11 -62.06
CA LEU A 11 -41.97 -0.37 -62.01
C LEU A 11 -42.38 -1.83 -62.27
N ASP A 12 -42.94 -2.48 -61.24
CA ASP A 12 -44.37 -2.85 -61.19
C ASP A 12 -44.85 -3.00 -59.72
N ALA A 13 -46.16 -3.18 -59.50
CA ALA A 13 -46.90 -3.09 -58.21
C ALA A 13 -48.16 -4.03 -58.23
N PRO A 14 -49.19 -3.97 -57.32
CA PRO A 14 -49.46 -3.21 -56.06
C PRO A 14 -49.68 -4.18 -54.85
N LEU A 15 -50.51 -4.05 -53.77
CA LEU A 15 -51.55 -3.16 -53.18
C LEU A 15 -51.66 -3.56 -51.66
N GLY A 16 -52.10 -2.79 -50.64
CA GLY A 16 -52.23 -1.34 -50.47
C GLY A 16 -53.37 -0.89 -49.50
N LEU A 17 -53.05 -0.68 -48.20
CA LEU A 17 -53.72 0.23 -47.22
C LEU A 17 -55.13 -0.17 -46.64
N PRO A 18 -55.74 0.54 -45.62
CA PRO A 18 -55.35 1.79 -44.90
C PRO A 18 -55.56 1.85 -43.34
N THR A 19 -55.30 3.04 -42.73
CA THR A 19 -55.81 3.61 -41.42
C THR A 19 -55.34 3.04 -40.05
N CYS A 20 -55.23 3.79 -38.92
CA CYS A 20 -55.27 5.25 -38.60
C CYS A 20 -54.73 5.60 -37.18
N LEU A 21 -54.24 6.84 -36.96
CA LEU A 21 -54.10 7.69 -35.72
C LEU A 21 -53.56 7.07 -34.37
N TRP A 22 -53.15 7.80 -33.31
CA TRP A 22 -52.42 9.06 -32.96
C TRP A 22 -52.73 9.38 -31.47
N LEU A 23 -51.86 10.14 -30.76
CA LEU A 23 -51.98 10.62 -29.35
C LEU A 23 -51.89 9.53 -28.24
N GLU A 24 -51.63 9.86 -26.96
CA GLU A 24 -50.54 10.67 -26.37
C GLU A 24 -50.41 10.37 -24.84
N LEU A 25 -49.29 10.81 -24.22
CA LEU A 25 -49.06 11.07 -22.78
C LEU A 25 -49.56 10.10 -21.67
N ALA A 26 -48.56 9.68 -20.85
CA ALA A 26 -48.58 9.55 -19.38
C ALA A 26 -49.78 8.91 -18.64
N GLY A 27 -49.51 7.79 -17.94
CA GLY A 27 -50.40 7.29 -16.88
C GLY A 27 -50.01 5.90 -16.35
N LEU A 28 -49.85 5.81 -15.03
CA LEU A 28 -49.64 4.62 -14.19
C LEU A 28 -49.83 3.23 -14.83
N PHE A 29 -48.80 2.38 -14.70
CA PHE A 29 -48.96 1.09 -14.00
C PHE A 29 -47.72 0.78 -13.16
N LEU A 30 -47.87 0.88 -11.84
CA LEU A 30 -46.90 0.48 -10.82
C LEU A 30 -47.21 -0.96 -10.36
N LEU A 31 -46.21 -1.62 -9.76
CA LEU A 31 -46.27 -2.98 -9.18
C LEU A 31 -46.38 -4.08 -10.28
N VAL A 32 -45.55 -5.12 -10.36
CA VAL A 32 -44.71 -5.80 -9.35
C VAL A 32 -43.32 -6.16 -9.94
N PRO A 33 -42.19 -6.04 -9.22
CA PRO A 33 -40.87 -6.43 -9.74
C PRO A 33 -40.60 -7.93 -9.68
N TRP A 34 -39.98 -8.49 -10.72
CA TRP A 34 -39.27 -9.78 -10.64
C TRP A 34 -37.87 -9.57 -10.06
N VAL A 35 -37.63 -10.06 -8.85
CA VAL A 35 -36.31 -10.02 -8.18
C VAL A 35 -35.66 -11.41 -8.26
N MET A 36 -34.75 -11.58 -9.23
CA MET A 36 -33.74 -12.64 -9.24
C MET A 36 -32.41 -12.08 -8.72
N GLY A 37 -32.41 -11.61 -7.47
CA GLY A 37 -31.23 -11.11 -6.78
C GLY A 37 -30.90 -12.00 -5.60
N LEU A 38 -29.62 -12.35 -5.43
CA LEU A 38 -29.09 -13.01 -4.24
C LEU A 38 -29.03 -12.01 -3.07
N ALA A 39 -30.20 -11.63 -2.55
CA ALA A 39 -30.30 -10.90 -1.30
C ALA A 39 -29.89 -11.83 -0.15
N GLY A 40 -28.78 -11.52 0.52
CA GLY A 40 -28.41 -12.17 1.77
C GLY A 40 -29.49 -11.86 2.81
N THR A 41 -30.32 -12.85 3.15
CA THR A 41 -31.30 -12.69 4.23
C THR A 41 -30.57 -12.53 5.55
N SER A 42 -30.78 -11.38 6.19
CA SER A 42 -30.52 -11.19 7.61
C SER A 42 -31.23 -12.27 8.43
N GLY A 43 -30.80 -12.46 9.68
CA GLY A 43 -31.32 -13.47 10.60
C GLY A 43 -32.77 -13.26 11.04
N ALA A 44 -33.71 -13.46 10.12
CA ALA A 44 -35.10 -13.74 10.43
C ALA A 44 -35.25 -15.24 10.68
N ASP A 45 -36.06 -15.63 11.68
CA ASP A 45 -36.43 -17.03 11.93
C ASP A 45 -37.25 -17.57 10.76
N THR A 46 -36.57 -18.09 9.73
CA THR A 46 -37.19 -18.95 8.72
C THR A 46 -37.55 -20.29 9.37
N LYS A 47 -38.66 -20.29 10.12
CA LYS A 47 -39.44 -21.49 10.41
C LYS A 47 -39.88 -22.07 9.06
N GLY A 48 -39.03 -22.92 8.48
CA GLY A 48 -39.35 -23.65 7.28
C GLY A 48 -40.68 -24.38 7.48
N THR A 49 -41.51 -24.41 6.43
CA THR A 49 -42.81 -25.11 6.42
C THR A 49 -42.58 -26.62 6.42
N GLY A 50 -42.13 -27.14 7.56
CA GLY A 50 -41.74 -28.51 7.78
C GLY A 50 -42.93 -29.44 7.88
N GLY A 51 -43.48 -29.81 6.74
CA GLY A 51 -44.23 -31.06 6.63
C GLY A 51 -43.33 -32.26 6.91
N LEU A 52 -43.91 -33.36 7.40
CA LEU A 52 -43.18 -34.60 7.59
C LEU A 52 -42.74 -35.18 6.23
N SER A 53 -41.63 -35.90 6.20
CA SER A 53 -41.16 -36.58 4.98
C SER A 53 -40.38 -37.85 5.32
N TRP A 54 -40.32 -38.78 4.37
CA TRP A 54 -39.72 -40.11 4.51
C TRP A 54 -38.89 -40.44 3.28
N ALA A 55 -37.68 -40.95 3.49
CA ALA A 55 -36.97 -41.68 2.45
C ALA A 55 -37.45 -43.14 2.49
N VAL A 56 -37.81 -43.70 1.34
CA VAL A 56 -38.37 -45.04 1.21
C VAL A 56 -37.66 -45.80 0.09
N HIS A 57 -37.17 -46.99 0.38
CA HIS A 57 -36.53 -47.90 -0.57
C HIS A 57 -37.50 -49.04 -0.94
N LEU A 58 -37.82 -49.14 -2.22
CA LEU A 58 -38.74 -50.12 -2.79
C LEU A 58 -38.00 -51.31 -3.41
N GLY A 59 -38.58 -52.49 -3.27
CA GLY A 59 -38.00 -53.75 -3.68
C GLY A 59 -38.43 -54.22 -5.05
N GLY A 60 -37.73 -53.77 -6.10
CA GLY A 60 -37.82 -54.39 -7.42
C GLY A 60 -37.08 -55.74 -7.52
N PRO A 61 -37.43 -56.59 -8.51
CA PRO A 61 -36.55 -57.65 -9.00
C PRO A 61 -35.35 -57.06 -9.79
N GLU A 62 -34.49 -57.91 -10.34
CA GLU A 62 -33.25 -57.50 -11.00
C GLU A 62 -33.41 -57.44 -12.52
N GLY A 63 -33.65 -56.24 -13.06
CA GLY A 63 -33.75 -55.99 -14.50
C GLY A 63 -33.64 -54.50 -14.87
N GLU A 64 -33.51 -54.18 -16.17
CA GLU A 64 -33.35 -52.80 -16.68
C GLU A 64 -34.67 -52.17 -17.21
N GLN A 65 -35.72 -52.95 -17.47
CA GLN A 65 -36.97 -52.46 -18.08
C GLN A 65 -38.02 -51.95 -17.06
N GLU A 66 -37.62 -51.64 -15.83
CA GLU A 66 -38.55 -51.57 -14.68
C GLU A 66 -38.58 -50.22 -13.93
N GLU A 67 -37.84 -49.19 -14.38
CA GLU A 67 -37.75 -47.93 -13.63
C GLU A 67 -39.09 -47.16 -13.58
N GLU A 68 -39.83 -47.13 -14.70
CA GLU A 68 -41.20 -46.59 -14.75
C GLU A 68 -42.18 -47.40 -13.88
N SER A 69 -41.97 -48.73 -13.75
CA SER A 69 -42.77 -49.58 -12.87
C SER A 69 -42.47 -49.33 -11.39
N LEU A 70 -41.22 -49.02 -11.03
CA LEU A 70 -40.84 -48.67 -9.65
C LEU A 70 -41.36 -47.28 -9.26
N GLU A 71 -41.44 -46.34 -10.19
CA GLU A 71 -42.01 -45.01 -9.95
C GLU A 71 -43.54 -45.07 -9.80
N GLN A 72 -44.24 -45.82 -10.66
CA GLN A 72 -45.68 -46.11 -10.47
C GLN A 72 -45.96 -46.84 -9.14
N GLN A 73 -45.08 -47.75 -8.73
CA GLN A 73 -45.17 -48.41 -7.42
C GLN A 73 -44.92 -47.43 -6.27
N ALA A 74 -43.99 -46.48 -6.43
CA ALA A 74 -43.71 -45.43 -5.45
C ALA A 74 -44.90 -44.48 -5.25
N ASP A 75 -45.56 -44.07 -6.32
CA ASP A 75 -46.80 -43.30 -6.25
C ASP A 75 -47.90 -44.05 -5.49
N ALA A 76 -48.07 -45.35 -5.77
CA ALA A 76 -49.05 -46.19 -5.07
C ALA A 76 -48.75 -46.34 -3.57
N VAL A 77 -47.48 -46.56 -3.19
CA VAL A 77 -47.06 -46.66 -1.78
C VAL A 77 -47.24 -45.32 -1.06
N ALA A 78 -46.85 -44.21 -1.70
CA ALA A 78 -47.02 -42.87 -1.13
C ALA A 78 -48.50 -42.54 -0.89
N GLN A 79 -49.36 -42.78 -1.89
CA GLN A 79 -50.81 -42.56 -1.76
C GLN A 79 -51.41 -43.43 -0.64
N ALA A 80 -51.02 -44.71 -0.53
CA ALA A 80 -51.46 -45.59 0.55
C ALA A 80 -51.03 -45.09 1.95
N ALA A 81 -49.86 -44.45 2.05
CA ALA A 81 -49.37 -43.83 3.28
C ALA A 81 -50.00 -42.46 3.59
N GLY A 82 -50.82 -41.91 2.69
CA GLY A 82 -51.36 -40.54 2.80
C GLY A 82 -50.35 -39.44 2.48
N LEU A 83 -49.31 -39.78 1.73
CA LEU A 83 -48.18 -38.93 1.35
C LEU A 83 -48.17 -38.68 -0.17
N MET A 84 -47.32 -37.75 -0.60
CA MET A 84 -47.03 -37.47 -2.00
C MET A 84 -45.60 -37.90 -2.33
N ASN A 85 -45.42 -38.70 -3.38
CA ASN A 85 -44.10 -38.97 -3.94
C ASN A 85 -43.55 -37.70 -4.59
N THR A 86 -42.31 -37.33 -4.30
CA THR A 86 -41.60 -36.22 -4.98
C THR A 86 -40.50 -36.70 -5.92
N GLY A 87 -40.52 -38.00 -6.25
CA GLY A 87 -39.55 -38.65 -7.14
C GLY A 87 -38.36 -39.27 -6.40
N ARG A 88 -37.43 -39.76 -7.21
CA ARG A 88 -36.22 -40.48 -6.81
C ARG A 88 -35.25 -39.59 -6.02
N ILE A 89 -34.57 -40.16 -5.02
CA ILE A 89 -33.56 -39.47 -4.20
C ILE A 89 -32.24 -39.40 -4.98
N GLY A 90 -32.16 -38.45 -5.92
CA GLY A 90 -31.04 -38.33 -6.86
C GLY A 90 -30.83 -39.63 -7.63
N GLU A 91 -29.58 -40.07 -7.76
CA GLU A 91 -29.23 -41.29 -8.52
C GLU A 91 -29.48 -42.61 -7.76
N LEU A 92 -30.08 -42.60 -6.57
CA LEU A 92 -30.34 -43.82 -5.81
C LEU A 92 -31.54 -44.59 -6.40
N ARG A 93 -31.27 -45.65 -7.20
CA ARG A 93 -32.33 -46.47 -7.81
C ARG A 93 -33.24 -47.08 -6.73
N GLY A 94 -34.56 -47.06 -6.97
CA GLY A 94 -35.55 -47.61 -6.04
C GLY A 94 -35.74 -46.81 -4.74
N HIS A 95 -35.03 -45.69 -4.55
CA HIS A 95 -35.16 -44.84 -3.35
C HIS A 95 -35.93 -43.57 -3.70
N TYR A 96 -37.05 -43.34 -3.02
CA TYR A 96 -37.98 -42.23 -3.28
C TYR A 96 -38.18 -41.38 -2.03
N LEU A 97 -38.45 -40.09 -2.23
CA LEU A 97 -38.81 -39.16 -1.15
C LEU A 97 -40.32 -38.97 -1.12
N PHE A 98 -40.96 -39.35 -0.02
CA PHE A 98 -42.39 -39.14 0.21
C PHE A 98 -42.57 -37.97 1.19
N VAL A 99 -43.41 -37.00 0.85
CA VAL A 99 -43.67 -35.80 1.66
C VAL A 99 -45.13 -35.70 2.06
N GLN A 100 -45.40 -35.11 3.22
CA GLN A 100 -46.74 -34.73 3.63
C GLN A 100 -47.25 -33.56 2.76
N PRO A 101 -48.45 -33.66 2.14
CA PRO A 101 -49.04 -32.56 1.38
C PRO A 101 -49.20 -31.28 2.22
N ALA A 102 -48.87 -30.13 1.62
CA ALA A 102 -48.84 -28.85 2.31
C ALA A 102 -50.24 -28.39 2.77
N GLY A 103 -50.41 -28.22 4.08
CA GLY A 103 -51.62 -27.67 4.69
C GLY A 103 -51.38 -27.31 6.15
N HIS A 104 -52.07 -26.28 6.65
CA HIS A 104 -52.03 -25.93 8.07
C HIS A 104 -52.77 -26.99 8.89
N ARG A 105 -52.04 -27.71 9.75
CA ARG A 105 -52.58 -28.73 10.67
C ARG A 105 -52.06 -28.50 12.09
N GLN A 106 -52.83 -28.92 13.08
CA GLN A 106 -52.49 -28.82 14.50
C GLN A 106 -51.48 -29.91 14.90
N ALA A 107 -50.72 -29.68 15.98
CA ALA A 107 -49.66 -30.59 16.41
C ALA A 107 -50.12 -32.04 16.67
N MET A 108 -51.36 -32.24 17.15
CA MET A 108 -51.93 -33.58 17.34
C MET A 108 -52.22 -34.31 16.01
N GLU A 109 -52.54 -33.58 14.95
CA GLU A 109 -52.76 -34.14 13.61
C GLU A 109 -51.45 -34.55 12.94
N VAL A 110 -50.34 -33.87 13.25
CA VAL A 110 -49.00 -34.19 12.74
C VAL A 110 -48.52 -35.55 13.27
N GLU A 111 -48.71 -35.80 14.57
CA GLU A 111 -48.36 -37.10 15.17
C GLU A 111 -49.25 -38.24 14.66
N ALA A 112 -50.54 -37.98 14.44
CA ALA A 112 -51.44 -38.96 13.80
C ALA A 112 -51.01 -39.30 12.36
N VAL A 113 -50.55 -38.31 11.58
CA VAL A 113 -49.98 -38.55 10.23
C VAL A 113 -48.67 -39.34 10.32
N ARG A 114 -47.77 -39.02 11.27
CA ARG A 114 -46.54 -39.81 11.50
C ARG A 114 -46.87 -41.28 11.75
N GLN A 115 -47.77 -41.56 12.69
CA GLN A 115 -48.13 -42.92 13.07
C GLN A 115 -48.82 -43.69 11.93
N GLN A 116 -49.68 -43.04 11.14
CA GLN A 116 -50.29 -43.64 9.95
C GLN A 116 -49.24 -43.97 8.88
N ALA A 117 -48.35 -43.03 8.55
CA ALA A 117 -47.32 -43.22 7.53
C ALA A 117 -46.35 -44.35 7.91
N GLU A 118 -45.82 -44.35 9.14
CA GLU A 118 -44.95 -45.42 9.65
C GLU A 118 -45.69 -46.78 9.67
N THR A 119 -46.97 -46.82 10.05
CA THR A 119 -47.77 -48.07 10.08
C THR A 119 -48.01 -48.64 8.69
N VAL A 120 -48.18 -47.80 7.67
CA VAL A 120 -48.34 -48.27 6.29
C VAL A 120 -46.99 -48.71 5.71
N LEU A 121 -45.96 -47.86 5.82
CA LEU A 121 -44.64 -48.15 5.25
C LEU A 121 -44.00 -49.40 5.86
N ALA A 122 -44.16 -49.63 7.17
CA ALA A 122 -43.64 -50.83 7.85
C ALA A 122 -44.42 -52.12 7.55
N ARG A 123 -45.55 -52.05 6.83
CA ARG A 123 -46.41 -53.21 6.49
C ARG A 123 -46.53 -53.45 4.99
N HIS A 124 -46.09 -52.50 4.15
CA HIS A 124 -46.27 -52.58 2.72
C HIS A 124 -45.19 -53.48 2.09
N GLU A 125 -45.59 -54.61 1.49
CA GLU A 125 -44.67 -55.68 1.04
C GLU A 125 -43.55 -55.21 0.09
N ALA A 126 -43.80 -54.16 -0.70
CA ALA A 126 -42.80 -53.56 -1.58
C ALA A 126 -41.73 -52.71 -0.85
N VAL A 127 -41.92 -52.31 0.40
CA VAL A 127 -40.99 -51.44 1.14
C VAL A 127 -39.90 -52.28 1.80
N ARG A 128 -38.67 -52.17 1.30
CA ARG A 128 -37.49 -52.82 1.91
C ARG A 128 -36.94 -52.04 3.09
N TRP A 129 -37.10 -50.72 3.11
CA TRP A 129 -36.65 -49.83 4.18
C TRP A 129 -37.38 -48.47 4.09
N HIS A 130 -37.62 -47.83 5.23
CA HIS A 130 -38.08 -46.45 5.32
C HIS A 130 -37.41 -45.73 6.50
N SER A 131 -37.31 -44.41 6.42
CA SER A 131 -36.94 -43.55 7.55
C SER A 131 -37.54 -42.16 7.42
N GLU A 132 -38.24 -41.71 8.47
CA GLU A 132 -38.58 -40.30 8.65
C GLU A 132 -37.31 -39.43 8.50
N GLN A 133 -37.41 -38.39 7.68
CA GLN A 133 -36.32 -37.46 7.42
C GLN A 133 -36.25 -36.40 8.53
N ARG A 134 -35.11 -36.39 9.23
CA ARG A 134 -34.82 -35.43 10.30
C ARG A 134 -33.90 -34.34 9.76
N LEU A 135 -34.17 -33.08 10.13
CA LEU A 135 -33.31 -31.95 9.77
C LEU A 135 -31.89 -32.15 10.34
N LEU A 136 -30.97 -32.53 9.46
CA LEU A 136 -29.57 -32.77 9.82
C LEU A 136 -28.85 -31.45 10.09
N LYS A 137 -28.62 -31.14 11.36
CA LYS A 137 -27.74 -30.03 11.76
C LYS A 137 -26.31 -30.33 11.31
N ARG A 138 -25.88 -29.68 10.23
CA ARG A 138 -24.51 -29.74 9.69
C ARG A 138 -23.90 -28.34 9.80
N ALA A 139 -22.70 -28.25 10.38
CA ALA A 139 -21.87 -27.05 10.32
C ALA A 139 -20.79 -27.22 9.24
N LYS A 140 -20.36 -26.11 8.62
CA LYS A 140 -19.14 -26.13 7.81
C LYS A 140 -17.95 -26.44 8.73
N ARG A 141 -17.02 -27.29 8.28
CA ARG A 141 -15.71 -27.43 8.95
C ARG A 141 -14.92 -26.15 8.69
N SER A 142 -14.87 -25.25 9.66
CA SER A 142 -13.98 -24.10 9.65
C SER A 142 -12.56 -24.51 10.00
N VAL A 143 -11.57 -23.69 9.62
CA VAL A 143 -10.25 -23.76 10.23
C VAL A 143 -10.38 -23.59 11.75
N HIS A 144 -9.73 -24.47 12.50
CA HIS A 144 -9.73 -24.46 13.96
C HIS A 144 -8.29 -24.55 14.45
N PHE A 145 -8.04 -23.82 15.51
CA PHE A 145 -6.75 -23.55 16.13
C PHE A 145 -6.93 -23.79 17.64
N ASN A 146 -5.95 -24.44 18.27
CA ASN A 146 -5.99 -24.72 19.72
C ASN A 146 -5.44 -23.55 20.57
N ASP A 147 -5.00 -22.50 19.90
CA ASP A 147 -4.26 -21.35 20.41
C ASP A 147 -5.20 -20.40 21.20
N PRO A 148 -4.94 -20.14 22.50
CA PRO A 148 -5.93 -19.63 23.44
C PRO A 148 -6.44 -18.20 23.20
N LYS A 149 -5.76 -17.40 22.37
CA LYS A 149 -6.18 -16.03 22.00
C LYS A 149 -6.78 -15.94 20.59
N TYR A 150 -6.71 -16.98 19.76
CA TYR A 150 -7.38 -16.97 18.44
C TYR A 150 -8.89 -16.67 18.49
N PRO A 151 -9.68 -17.09 19.51
CA PRO A 151 -11.08 -16.66 19.63
C PRO A 151 -11.28 -15.15 19.85
N GLN A 152 -10.21 -14.43 20.25
CA GLN A 152 -10.18 -12.98 20.46
C GLN A 152 -9.60 -12.21 19.25
N GLN A 153 -8.87 -12.88 18.34
CA GLN A 153 -8.37 -12.33 17.07
C GLN A 153 -9.51 -12.06 16.07
N TRP A 154 -10.34 -11.09 16.42
CA TRP A 154 -11.54 -10.70 15.69
C TRP A 154 -11.23 -10.19 14.29
N HIS A 155 -10.08 -9.55 14.08
CA HIS A 155 -9.60 -9.08 12.78
C HIS A 155 -9.37 -10.23 11.79
N LEU A 156 -9.15 -11.47 12.25
CA LEU A 156 -9.02 -12.67 11.40
C LEU A 156 -10.34 -13.42 11.19
N ASN A 157 -11.25 -13.36 12.17
CA ASN A 157 -12.49 -14.15 12.22
C ASN A 157 -13.52 -13.52 13.19
N ASN A 158 -14.34 -12.58 12.72
CA ASN A 158 -15.17 -11.77 13.61
C ASN A 158 -16.51 -12.45 13.95
N ARG A 159 -16.46 -13.40 14.90
CA ARG A 159 -17.65 -14.15 15.36
C ARG A 159 -18.76 -13.29 15.98
N ARG A 160 -18.48 -12.03 16.36
CA ARG A 160 -19.50 -11.08 16.85
C ARG A 160 -20.19 -10.33 15.71
N SER A 161 -19.43 -9.96 14.68
CA SER A 161 -19.88 -9.17 13.53
C SER A 161 -19.34 -9.79 12.24
N PRO A 162 -19.93 -10.90 11.74
CA PRO A 162 -19.36 -11.65 10.61
C PRO A 162 -19.15 -10.79 9.37
N GLY A 163 -17.95 -10.88 8.77
CA GLY A 163 -17.55 -10.04 7.64
C GLY A 163 -16.90 -8.71 8.03
N ARG A 164 -16.80 -8.37 9.32
CA ARG A 164 -15.91 -7.32 9.85
C ARG A 164 -14.56 -7.91 10.26
N ASP A 165 -13.92 -8.59 9.32
CA ASP A 165 -12.61 -9.23 9.42
C ASP A 165 -11.92 -9.21 8.04
N ILE A 166 -10.62 -9.51 7.99
CA ILE A 166 -9.83 -9.49 6.74
C ILE A 166 -10.18 -10.64 5.78
N ASN A 167 -11.17 -11.49 6.10
CA ASN A 167 -11.65 -12.61 5.27
C ASN A 167 -10.55 -13.62 4.89
N VAL A 168 -9.67 -13.95 5.84
CA VAL A 168 -8.52 -14.85 5.63
C VAL A 168 -8.85 -16.33 5.79
N THR A 169 -9.89 -16.69 6.55
CA THR A 169 -10.19 -18.10 6.85
C THR A 169 -10.42 -18.98 5.61
N GLY A 170 -11.06 -18.44 4.56
CA GLY A 170 -11.24 -19.15 3.28
C GLY A 170 -9.96 -19.31 2.43
N VAL A 171 -8.92 -18.53 2.72
CA VAL A 171 -7.57 -18.63 2.12
C VAL A 171 -6.79 -19.75 2.80
N TRP A 172 -6.80 -19.79 4.13
CA TRP A 172 -6.21 -20.89 4.92
C TRP A 172 -6.87 -22.26 4.63
N GLU A 173 -8.18 -22.30 4.36
CA GLU A 173 -8.89 -23.50 3.88
C GLU A 173 -8.30 -24.13 2.60
N ARG A 174 -7.45 -23.39 1.88
CA ARG A 174 -6.80 -23.79 0.61
C ARG A 174 -5.28 -23.94 0.72
N ASN A 175 -4.77 -24.10 1.93
CA ASN A 175 -3.35 -24.23 2.23
C ASN A 175 -2.49 -23.05 1.73
N VAL A 176 -3.09 -21.85 1.63
CA VAL A 176 -2.36 -20.60 1.45
C VAL A 176 -2.22 -19.95 2.82
N THR A 177 -0.98 -19.86 3.29
CA THR A 177 -0.57 -19.62 4.68
C THR A 177 0.66 -18.72 4.80
N GLY A 178 1.29 -18.32 3.69
CA GLY A 178 2.57 -17.58 3.66
C GLY A 178 3.79 -18.43 3.29
N GLN A 179 3.61 -19.75 3.11
CA GLN A 179 4.73 -20.68 2.94
C GLN A 179 5.66 -20.30 1.77
N GLY A 180 6.95 -20.17 2.08
CA GLY A 180 8.00 -19.84 1.10
C GLY A 180 8.24 -18.35 0.89
N VAL A 181 7.66 -17.48 1.73
CA VAL A 181 7.86 -16.02 1.75
C VAL A 181 8.55 -15.64 3.06
N THR A 182 9.49 -14.69 3.02
CA THR A 182 10.06 -14.09 4.24
C THR A 182 9.57 -12.66 4.41
N VAL A 183 9.00 -12.36 5.57
CA VAL A 183 8.71 -10.98 5.99
C VAL A 183 9.77 -10.55 7.00
N VAL A 184 10.24 -9.31 6.92
CA VAL A 184 11.12 -8.69 7.91
C VAL A 184 10.40 -7.52 8.59
N VAL A 185 10.47 -7.48 9.91
CA VAL A 185 10.00 -6.37 10.74
C VAL A 185 11.21 -5.46 10.99
N VAL A 186 11.12 -4.20 10.57
CA VAL A 186 12.19 -3.19 10.72
C VAL A 186 11.76 -2.25 11.83
N ASP A 187 12.27 -2.43 13.05
CA ASP A 187 11.63 -1.88 14.26
C ASP A 187 12.59 -1.86 15.48
N ASP A 188 12.06 -1.92 16.70
CA ASP A 188 12.83 -1.99 17.97
C ASP A 188 13.51 -3.34 18.24
N GLY A 189 12.97 -4.44 17.71
CA GLY A 189 13.51 -5.79 17.83
C GLY A 189 12.44 -6.87 17.65
N VAL A 190 12.86 -8.13 17.60
CA VAL A 190 11.95 -9.28 17.54
C VAL A 190 12.45 -10.36 18.49
N GLU A 191 11.65 -10.70 19.51
CA GLU A 191 11.93 -11.85 20.39
C GLU A 191 11.79 -13.15 19.59
N HIS A 192 12.87 -13.57 18.92
CA HIS A 192 12.85 -14.77 18.09
C HIS A 192 12.77 -16.06 18.90
N THR A 193 12.93 -16.01 20.22
CA THR A 193 12.85 -17.17 21.11
C THR A 193 11.44 -17.49 21.63
N ILE A 194 10.45 -16.61 21.44
CA ILE A 194 9.07 -16.86 21.89
C ILE A 194 8.41 -17.99 21.09
N GLN A 195 7.54 -18.77 21.74
CA GLN A 195 6.95 -20.00 21.18
C GLN A 195 6.17 -19.80 19.86
N ASP A 196 5.58 -18.63 19.66
CA ASP A 196 4.85 -18.26 18.44
C ASP A 196 5.76 -17.79 17.28
N ILE A 197 7.04 -17.46 17.53
CA ILE A 197 7.95 -16.94 16.51
C ILE A 197 9.08 -17.92 16.19
N ALA A 198 9.66 -18.59 17.20
CA ALA A 198 10.87 -19.40 17.05
C ALA A 198 10.82 -20.47 15.92
N PRO A 199 9.69 -21.18 15.67
CA PRO A 199 9.61 -22.12 14.54
C PRO A 199 9.61 -21.47 13.16
N ASN A 200 9.19 -20.20 13.05
CA ASN A 200 9.11 -19.43 11.81
C ASN A 200 10.31 -18.47 11.62
N TYR A 201 11.21 -18.35 12.60
CA TYR A 201 12.29 -17.38 12.59
C TYR A 201 13.28 -17.54 11.41
N SER A 202 13.79 -16.41 10.93
CA SER A 202 14.68 -16.26 9.79
C SER A 202 15.98 -15.52 10.18
N PRO A 203 16.96 -16.21 10.79
CA PRO A 203 18.24 -15.59 11.15
C PRO A 203 19.01 -15.10 9.92
N GLU A 204 18.85 -15.77 8.78
CA GLU A 204 19.48 -15.38 7.49
C GLU A 204 18.93 -14.07 6.91
N GLY A 205 17.74 -13.64 7.34
CA GLY A 205 17.13 -12.37 6.96
C GLY A 205 17.25 -11.28 8.02
N SER A 206 17.78 -11.61 9.20
CA SER A 206 17.75 -10.75 10.40
C SER A 206 19.10 -10.09 10.69
N TYR A 207 19.07 -8.95 11.37
CA TYR A 207 20.27 -8.25 11.83
C TYR A 207 19.94 -7.21 12.90
N ASP A 208 20.91 -6.89 13.76
CA ASP A 208 20.86 -5.78 14.68
C ASP A 208 21.75 -4.63 14.19
N LEU A 209 21.17 -3.46 13.91
CA LEU A 209 21.90 -2.27 13.47
C LEU A 209 22.25 -1.32 14.64
N ASN A 210 21.63 -1.48 15.81
CA ASN A 210 21.95 -0.70 17.01
C ASN A 210 23.18 -1.30 17.72
N SER A 211 23.29 -2.63 17.79
CA SER A 211 24.45 -3.37 18.31
C SER A 211 25.47 -3.79 17.24
N ASN A 212 25.08 -3.80 15.96
CA ASN A 212 25.87 -4.24 14.81
C ASN A 212 26.31 -5.72 14.87
N ASP A 213 25.36 -6.62 15.09
CA ASP A 213 25.55 -8.07 15.12
C ASP A 213 24.31 -8.81 14.54
N PRO A 214 24.26 -10.16 14.44
CA PRO A 214 23.15 -10.85 13.76
C PRO A 214 21.92 -11.15 14.64
N ASP A 215 21.90 -10.79 15.92
CA ASP A 215 20.84 -11.17 16.87
C ASP A 215 19.83 -10.02 17.12
N PRO A 216 18.63 -10.01 16.50
CA PRO A 216 17.67 -8.90 16.59
C PRO A 216 16.84 -8.89 17.89
N MET A 217 17.29 -9.56 18.95
CA MET A 217 16.58 -9.60 20.23
C MET A 217 16.35 -8.19 20.79
N PRO A 218 15.14 -7.86 21.29
CA PRO A 218 14.89 -6.56 21.91
C PRO A 218 15.73 -6.41 23.19
N HIS A 219 16.29 -5.24 23.41
CA HIS A 219 17.16 -4.97 24.56
C HIS A 219 16.38 -4.28 25.70
N PRO A 220 16.65 -4.60 26.98
CA PRO A 220 16.07 -3.90 28.13
C PRO A 220 16.32 -2.39 28.14
N ASP A 221 15.24 -1.62 28.03
CA ASP A 221 15.21 -0.17 28.26
C ASP A 221 14.57 0.18 29.62
N VAL A 222 14.49 1.49 29.93
CA VAL A 222 13.98 1.98 31.23
C VAL A 222 12.44 1.96 31.31
N GLU A 223 11.75 2.00 30.17
CA GLU A 223 10.29 2.12 30.08
C GLU A 223 9.60 0.82 29.61
N ASN A 224 10.39 -0.21 29.21
CA ASN A 224 9.95 -1.42 28.50
C ASN A 224 9.24 -1.06 27.17
N GLY A 225 9.80 -0.10 26.44
CA GLY A 225 9.31 0.34 25.14
C GLY A 225 9.56 -0.66 24.01
N ASN A 226 10.62 -1.48 24.10
CA ASN A 226 11.14 -2.33 23.01
C ASN A 226 10.32 -3.61 22.74
N HIS A 227 9.00 -3.49 22.72
CA HIS A 227 8.01 -4.57 22.55
C HIS A 227 7.27 -4.56 21.21
N HIS A 228 7.50 -3.56 20.37
CA HIS A 228 6.67 -3.18 19.23
C HIS A 228 6.89 -4.09 18.02
N GLY A 229 8.13 -4.33 17.62
CA GLY A 229 8.47 -5.26 16.54
C GLY A 229 8.08 -6.71 16.87
N THR A 230 8.14 -7.11 18.14
CA THR A 230 7.66 -8.42 18.61
C THR A 230 6.14 -8.56 18.50
N ARG A 231 5.37 -7.48 18.67
CA ARG A 231 3.91 -7.47 18.41
C ARG A 231 3.60 -7.58 16.92
N CYS A 232 4.27 -6.78 16.10
CA CYS A 232 4.14 -6.79 14.65
C CYS A 232 4.47 -8.18 14.06
N ALA A 233 5.53 -8.82 14.54
CA ALA A 233 5.97 -10.14 14.08
C ALA A 233 4.90 -11.24 14.27
N GLY A 234 4.16 -11.22 15.38
CA GLY A 234 3.10 -12.18 15.66
C GLY A 234 1.87 -12.02 14.77
N GLU A 235 1.49 -10.78 14.45
CA GLU A 235 0.37 -10.50 13.53
C GLU A 235 0.65 -11.06 12.13
N ILE A 236 1.89 -10.96 11.69
CA ILE A 236 2.34 -11.50 10.41
C ILE A 236 2.38 -13.04 10.47
N ALA A 237 3.10 -13.61 11.45
CA ALA A 237 3.58 -14.99 11.37
C ALA A 237 3.54 -15.82 12.67
N ALA A 238 2.71 -15.47 13.67
CA ALA A 238 2.55 -16.31 14.87
C ALA A 238 2.14 -17.76 14.50
N VAL A 239 2.89 -18.73 15.02
CA VAL A 239 2.79 -20.17 14.71
C VAL A 239 1.51 -20.78 15.28
N PRO A 240 0.75 -21.56 14.49
CA PRO A 240 -0.54 -22.07 14.92
C PRO A 240 -0.48 -23.47 15.52
N ASN A 241 -1.54 -23.83 16.24
CA ASN A 241 -1.77 -25.12 16.91
C ASN A 241 -0.69 -25.51 17.93
N ASN A 242 0.08 -24.55 18.43
CA ASN A 242 1.12 -24.76 19.44
C ASN A 242 0.55 -24.64 20.88
N SER A 243 -0.71 -24.21 21.03
CA SER A 243 -1.42 -23.96 22.30
C SER A 243 -0.85 -22.81 23.13
N PHE A 244 -0.07 -21.94 22.49
CA PHE A 244 0.39 -20.65 22.96
C PHE A 244 -0.30 -19.54 22.17
N CYS A 245 -0.08 -18.29 22.58
CA CYS A 245 -0.82 -17.08 22.21
C CYS A 245 -1.86 -17.18 21.08
N ALA A 246 -1.44 -17.03 19.83
CA ALA A 246 -2.23 -16.47 18.74
C ALA A 246 -1.93 -17.14 17.40
N VAL A 247 -2.44 -16.59 16.29
CA VAL A 247 -2.18 -17.06 14.93
C VAL A 247 -1.92 -15.88 14.00
N GLY A 248 -0.82 -15.91 13.25
CA GLY A 248 -0.50 -14.87 12.27
C GLY A 248 -1.38 -14.95 11.02
N VAL A 249 -1.57 -13.82 10.33
CA VAL A 249 -2.25 -13.76 9.02
C VAL A 249 -1.62 -14.74 8.03
N ALA A 250 -0.29 -14.77 8.02
CA ALA A 250 0.56 -15.63 7.22
C ALA A 250 1.44 -16.51 8.12
N TYR A 251 0.80 -17.28 8.99
CA TYR A 251 1.41 -18.18 9.98
C TYR A 251 2.38 -19.26 9.45
N GLY A 252 2.53 -19.40 8.13
CA GLY A 252 3.50 -20.27 7.46
C GLY A 252 4.64 -19.52 6.77
N SER A 253 4.68 -18.18 6.84
CA SER A 253 5.81 -17.35 6.40
C SER A 253 7.02 -17.53 7.31
N ARG A 254 8.21 -17.24 6.76
CA ARG A 254 9.40 -16.92 7.55
C ARG A 254 9.30 -15.49 8.09
N ILE A 255 9.80 -15.27 9.30
CA ILE A 255 9.80 -13.94 9.96
C ILE A 255 11.22 -13.56 10.41
N ALA A 256 11.66 -12.37 10.01
CA ALA A 256 12.95 -11.79 10.35
C ALA A 256 12.78 -10.49 11.16
N GLY A 257 13.80 -10.12 11.92
CA GLY A 257 13.88 -8.83 12.61
C GLY A 257 15.08 -8.01 12.16
N ILE A 258 14.87 -6.71 11.92
CA ILE A 258 15.93 -5.72 11.83
C ILE A 258 15.73 -4.73 12.99
N ARG A 259 16.53 -4.89 14.06
CA ARG A 259 16.58 -3.96 15.20
C ARG A 259 17.31 -2.70 14.74
N VAL A 260 16.62 -1.56 14.70
CA VAL A 260 17.16 -0.27 14.24
C VAL A 260 16.65 0.94 15.03
N LEU A 261 15.47 0.85 15.65
CA LEU A 261 14.84 1.97 16.39
C LEU A 261 15.34 2.13 17.83
N ASP A 262 16.02 1.11 18.38
CA ASP A 262 16.47 1.08 19.78
C ASP A 262 17.85 1.77 19.93
N GLY A 263 17.89 3.05 19.54
CA GLY A 263 19.07 3.89 19.54
C GLY A 263 19.01 5.02 18.48
N PRO A 264 20.10 5.82 18.34
CA PRO A 264 20.14 6.92 17.38
C PRO A 264 20.06 6.42 15.92
N LEU A 265 18.99 6.79 15.22
CA LEU A 265 18.79 6.49 13.79
C LEU A 265 19.60 7.45 12.90
N THR A 266 20.05 6.97 11.73
CA THR A 266 20.77 7.79 10.73
C THR A 266 20.42 7.33 9.31
N ASP A 267 20.51 8.23 8.32
CA ASP A 267 20.30 7.96 6.88
C ASP A 267 21.07 6.72 6.39
N SER A 268 22.28 6.47 6.91
CA SER A 268 23.07 5.29 6.58
C SER A 268 22.55 3.99 7.21
N MET A 269 21.99 4.06 8.42
CA MET A 269 21.35 2.91 9.08
C MET A 269 20.00 2.58 8.44
N GLU A 270 19.18 3.58 8.12
CA GLU A 270 17.93 3.43 7.35
C GLU A 270 18.22 2.79 5.98
N ALA A 271 19.23 3.29 5.26
CA ALA A 271 19.62 2.77 3.95
C ALA A 271 20.09 1.31 3.98
N VAL A 272 20.79 0.92 5.06
CA VAL A 272 21.15 -0.48 5.32
C VAL A 272 19.89 -1.28 5.68
N ALA A 273 19.01 -0.78 6.54
CA ALA A 273 17.79 -1.49 6.96
C ALA A 273 16.90 -1.87 5.76
N PHE A 274 16.66 -0.94 4.83
CA PHE A 274 15.86 -1.20 3.62
C PHE A 274 16.51 -2.15 2.59
N ASN A 275 17.82 -2.43 2.70
CA ASN A 275 18.54 -3.35 1.79
C ASN A 275 19.12 -4.59 2.47
N LYS A 276 19.09 -4.68 3.80
CA LYS A 276 19.67 -5.81 4.51
C LYS A 276 18.92 -7.09 4.10
N HIS A 277 19.68 -8.05 3.58
CA HIS A 277 19.20 -9.34 3.09
C HIS A 277 18.06 -9.25 2.03
N TYR A 278 18.07 -8.24 1.16
CA TYR A 278 17.07 -7.96 0.10
C TYR A 278 16.82 -9.05 -0.98
N GLN A 279 17.53 -10.17 -0.93
CA GLN A 279 17.27 -11.38 -1.76
C GLN A 279 16.62 -12.53 -0.95
N ILE A 280 16.56 -12.40 0.37
CA ILE A 280 15.99 -13.36 1.32
C ILE A 280 14.67 -12.82 1.89
N ASN A 281 14.63 -11.51 2.19
CA ASN A 281 13.45 -10.79 2.67
C ASN A 281 12.60 -10.32 1.49
N ASP A 282 11.34 -10.78 1.41
CA ASP A 282 10.38 -10.35 0.39
C ASP A 282 9.69 -9.03 0.76
N ILE A 283 9.21 -8.95 2.00
CA ILE A 283 8.34 -7.88 2.47
C ILE A 283 8.98 -7.24 3.70
N TYR A 284 9.09 -5.92 3.70
CA TYR A 284 9.61 -5.11 4.79
C TYR A 284 8.43 -4.41 5.45
N SER A 285 8.11 -4.76 6.70
CA SER A 285 7.08 -4.11 7.50
C SER A 285 7.74 -3.03 8.36
N CYS A 286 7.40 -1.77 8.10
CA CYS A 286 7.95 -0.60 8.79
C CYS A 286 6.81 0.18 9.44
N SER A 287 6.71 0.10 10.76
CA SER A 287 5.64 0.74 11.53
C SER A 287 6.09 2.05 12.22
N TRP A 288 6.94 2.81 11.52
CA TRP A 288 7.62 4.03 11.97
C TRP A 288 7.76 5.07 10.85
N GLY A 289 8.03 6.31 11.24
CA GLY A 289 8.24 7.48 10.38
C GLY A 289 8.83 8.65 11.19
N PRO A 290 8.64 9.91 10.76
CA PRO A 290 8.92 11.11 11.56
C PRO A 290 8.01 11.23 12.80
N ASP A 291 8.24 12.25 13.63
CA ASP A 291 7.36 12.54 14.77
C ASP A 291 5.93 12.90 14.29
N ASP A 292 4.94 12.09 14.70
CA ASP A 292 3.48 12.21 14.50
C ASP A 292 2.85 13.46 15.19
N ASP A 293 3.54 14.60 15.23
CA ASP A 293 3.33 15.70 16.20
C ASP A 293 2.45 16.88 15.70
N GLY A 294 1.96 16.82 14.47
CA GLY A 294 1.22 17.89 13.80
C GLY A 294 2.08 19.02 13.24
N LYS A 295 3.41 18.87 13.18
CA LYS A 295 4.37 19.95 12.83
C LYS A 295 5.54 19.51 11.96
N THR A 296 6.01 18.27 12.13
CA THR A 296 7.19 17.73 11.46
C THR A 296 6.96 17.55 9.97
N VAL A 297 8.00 17.74 9.15
CA VAL A 297 7.98 17.42 7.71
C VAL A 297 9.35 16.86 7.36
N ASP A 298 9.45 15.53 7.30
CA ASP A 298 10.68 14.82 6.96
C ASP A 298 10.36 13.45 6.35
N GLY A 299 11.37 12.66 6.02
CA GLY A 299 11.23 11.29 5.53
C GLY A 299 12.60 10.70 5.21
N PRO A 300 12.74 9.79 4.23
CA PRO A 300 14.03 9.21 3.90
C PRO A 300 15.00 10.29 3.39
N HIS A 301 16.23 10.33 3.91
CA HIS A 301 17.28 11.23 3.43
C HIS A 301 17.94 10.67 2.15
N GLN A 302 19.18 11.04 1.81
CA GLN A 302 19.72 10.73 0.48
C GLN A 302 19.99 9.23 0.29
N LEU A 303 20.56 8.58 1.31
CA LEU A 303 20.84 7.15 1.27
C LEU A 303 19.53 6.35 1.43
N GLY A 304 18.61 6.75 2.30
CA GLY A 304 17.29 6.14 2.47
C GLY A 304 16.46 6.17 1.18
N LYS A 305 16.45 7.29 0.46
CA LYS A 305 15.77 7.40 -0.86
C LYS A 305 16.40 6.49 -1.91
N ALA A 306 17.73 6.48 -1.99
CA ALA A 306 18.46 5.57 -2.89
C ALA A 306 18.24 4.09 -2.51
N ALA A 307 18.11 3.80 -1.22
CA ALA A 307 17.91 2.47 -0.68
C ALA A 307 16.52 1.89 -0.99
N LEU A 308 15.45 2.68 -0.80
CA LEU A 308 14.09 2.29 -1.20
C LEU A 308 14.02 2.06 -2.72
N GLN A 309 14.61 2.96 -3.52
CA GLN A 309 14.69 2.80 -4.97
C GLN A 309 15.46 1.52 -5.38
N HIS A 310 16.60 1.24 -4.75
CA HIS A 310 17.37 0.02 -5.00
C HIS A 310 16.57 -1.23 -4.62
N GLY A 311 15.90 -1.23 -3.46
CA GLY A 311 15.03 -2.32 -3.01
C GLY A 311 13.95 -2.67 -4.03
N VAL A 312 13.21 -1.68 -4.55
CA VAL A 312 12.16 -1.94 -5.56
C VAL A 312 12.69 -2.29 -6.95
N MET A 313 13.97 -2.03 -7.24
CA MET A 313 14.61 -2.35 -8.53
C MET A 313 15.33 -3.71 -8.54
N ALA A 314 15.96 -4.08 -7.42
CA ALA A 314 16.85 -5.22 -7.32
C ALA A 314 16.39 -6.30 -6.32
N GLY A 315 15.54 -5.95 -5.35
CA GLY A 315 15.00 -6.91 -4.38
C GLY A 315 14.33 -8.11 -5.06
N ARG A 316 14.38 -9.27 -4.40
CA ARG A 316 13.63 -10.47 -4.81
C ARG A 316 13.88 -10.86 -6.27
N GLN A 317 15.15 -10.99 -6.66
CA GLN A 317 15.57 -11.29 -8.04
C GLN A 317 15.01 -10.28 -9.08
N GLY A 318 14.94 -9.00 -8.72
CA GLY A 318 14.44 -7.94 -9.60
C GLY A 318 12.91 -7.87 -9.75
N PHE A 319 12.13 -8.60 -8.94
CA PHE A 319 10.70 -8.31 -8.80
C PHE A 319 10.46 -7.08 -7.89
N GLY A 320 11.44 -6.73 -7.06
CA GLY A 320 11.45 -5.57 -6.16
C GLY A 320 10.91 -5.89 -4.78
N SER A 321 11.65 -5.52 -3.73
CA SER A 321 11.23 -5.56 -2.33
C SER A 321 9.91 -4.82 -2.13
N ILE A 322 9.06 -5.31 -1.24
CA ILE A 322 7.77 -4.67 -0.94
C ILE A 322 7.85 -4.03 0.44
N PHE A 323 7.95 -2.70 0.47
CA PHE A 323 7.93 -1.92 1.71
C PHE A 323 6.48 -1.62 2.09
N VAL A 324 6.03 -2.01 3.27
CA VAL A 324 4.69 -1.73 3.83
C VAL A 324 4.86 -0.77 4.99
N VAL A 325 4.18 0.37 4.94
CA VAL A 325 4.38 1.49 5.86
C VAL A 325 3.06 1.86 6.54
N ALA A 326 3.11 2.03 7.87
CA ALA A 326 1.99 2.56 8.65
C ALA A 326 1.77 4.05 8.37
N SER A 327 0.52 4.50 8.22
CA SER A 327 0.21 5.87 7.81
C SER A 327 0.24 6.92 8.93
N GLY A 328 1.12 6.79 9.93
CA GLY A 328 1.23 7.71 11.07
C GLY A 328 0.06 7.62 12.08
N ASN A 329 0.24 8.22 13.26
CA ASN A 329 -0.70 8.25 14.38
C ASN A 329 -1.02 9.69 14.87
N GLY A 330 -0.70 10.70 14.06
CA GLY A 330 -0.84 12.12 14.36
C GLY A 330 -2.25 12.70 14.17
N GLY A 331 -3.28 11.88 13.92
CA GLY A 331 -4.65 12.33 13.66
C GLY A 331 -5.22 13.23 14.77
N GLN A 332 -4.91 12.93 16.04
CA GLN A 332 -5.30 13.74 17.21
C GLN A 332 -4.57 15.10 17.29
N HIS A 333 -3.50 15.29 16.52
CA HIS A 333 -2.70 16.51 16.39
C HIS A 333 -3.04 17.30 15.11
N ASN A 334 -4.04 16.85 14.35
CA ASN A 334 -4.39 17.30 13.00
C ASN A 334 -3.22 17.10 12.00
N ASP A 335 -2.49 15.99 12.10
CA ASP A 335 -1.45 15.65 11.11
C ASP A 335 -2.01 14.97 9.85
N ASN A 336 -1.16 14.75 8.85
CA ASN A 336 -1.51 14.25 7.53
C ASN A 336 -0.31 13.53 6.89
N CYS A 337 -0.47 12.23 6.60
CA CYS A 337 0.58 11.34 6.10
C CYS A 337 1.13 11.64 4.68
N ASN A 338 0.86 12.83 4.14
CA ASN A 338 1.58 13.42 3.01
C ASN A 338 2.77 14.31 3.45
N TYR A 339 2.89 14.59 4.75
CA TYR A 339 4.05 15.27 5.38
C TYR A 339 5.15 14.30 5.82
N ASP A 340 4.84 13.00 5.88
CA ASP A 340 5.84 11.93 5.97
C ASP A 340 6.28 11.48 4.57
N GLY A 341 7.59 11.54 4.32
CA GLY A 341 8.21 11.09 3.07
C GLY A 341 8.33 9.56 2.92
N TYR A 342 8.04 8.78 3.97
CA TYR A 342 7.89 7.32 3.89
C TYR A 342 6.48 6.95 3.41
N ALA A 343 5.43 7.45 4.07
CA ALA A 343 4.03 7.26 3.72
C ALA A 343 3.61 7.96 2.42
N ASN A 344 4.33 8.98 1.94
CA ASN A 344 4.09 9.61 0.63
C ASN A 344 4.94 9.05 -0.52
N SER A 345 5.89 8.16 -0.25
CA SER A 345 6.76 7.56 -1.26
C SER A 345 5.98 6.68 -2.25
N ILE A 346 6.36 6.70 -3.53
CA ILE A 346 5.77 5.79 -4.53
C ILE A 346 6.20 4.32 -4.31
N TYR A 347 7.32 4.11 -3.61
CA TYR A 347 7.96 2.81 -3.41
C TYR A 347 7.37 2.00 -2.25
N THR A 348 6.54 2.64 -1.42
CA THR A 348 5.94 2.05 -0.22
C THR A 348 4.49 1.66 -0.47
N VAL A 349 3.94 0.81 0.40
CA VAL A 349 2.54 0.42 0.46
C VAL A 349 1.99 1.03 1.75
N THR A 350 1.49 2.26 1.64
CA THR A 350 0.99 3.04 2.78
C THR A 350 -0.39 2.56 3.22
N ILE A 351 -0.48 2.11 4.48
CA ILE A 351 -1.65 1.47 5.08
C ILE A 351 -2.11 2.25 6.31
N GLY A 352 -3.37 2.69 6.28
CA GLY A 352 -4.04 3.27 7.46
C GLY A 352 -4.85 2.24 8.26
N ALA A 353 -5.43 2.70 9.37
CA ALA A 353 -6.19 1.88 10.30
C ALA A 353 -7.70 2.10 10.20
N VAL A 354 -8.48 1.04 10.47
CA VAL A 354 -9.90 1.13 10.83
C VAL A 354 -10.20 0.37 12.13
N ASP A 355 -11.15 0.88 12.92
CA ASP A 355 -11.62 0.22 14.15
C ASP A 355 -12.46 -1.05 13.88
N GLU A 356 -12.90 -1.77 14.92
CA GLU A 356 -13.75 -2.96 14.75
C GLU A 356 -15.14 -2.68 14.13
N GLU A 357 -15.51 -1.42 13.99
CA GLU A 357 -16.71 -0.98 13.29
C GLU A 357 -16.45 -0.61 11.83
N GLY A 358 -15.19 -0.40 11.44
CA GLY A 358 -14.69 -0.05 10.10
C GLY A 358 -14.52 1.46 9.85
N ARG A 359 -14.50 2.27 10.92
CA ARG A 359 -14.27 3.72 10.86
C ARG A 359 -12.80 4.06 11.06
N MET A 360 -12.36 5.23 10.61
CA MET A 360 -11.04 5.77 10.95
C MET A 360 -10.93 6.05 12.48
N PRO A 361 -9.93 5.50 13.20
CA PRO A 361 -9.68 5.80 14.61
C PRO A 361 -9.18 7.23 14.83
N PHE A 362 -9.35 7.76 16.05
CA PHE A 362 -8.97 9.13 16.41
C PHE A 362 -7.48 9.49 16.23
N TYR A 363 -6.60 8.48 16.20
CA TYR A 363 -5.17 8.63 15.99
C TYR A 363 -4.77 8.53 14.51
N ALA A 364 -5.56 7.86 13.66
CA ALA A 364 -5.12 7.58 12.30
C ALA A 364 -5.17 8.85 11.43
N GLU A 365 -4.15 9.03 10.60
CA GLU A 365 -4.09 10.16 9.67
C GLU A 365 -4.75 9.83 8.33
N GLU A 366 -5.36 10.85 7.73
CA GLU A 366 -5.85 10.79 6.36
C GLU A 366 -4.81 11.40 5.40
N CYS A 367 -4.60 10.84 4.20
CA CYS A 367 -3.78 11.48 3.17
C CYS A 367 -4.10 10.96 1.75
N ALA A 368 -3.67 11.71 0.73
CA ALA A 368 -3.93 11.37 -0.67
C ALA A 368 -3.01 10.28 -1.25
N SER A 369 -1.91 9.94 -0.56
CA SER A 369 -0.97 8.87 -0.90
C SER A 369 -1.41 7.49 -0.41
N MET A 370 -2.25 7.41 0.64
CA MET A 370 -2.70 6.14 1.24
C MET A 370 -3.37 5.23 0.21
N LEU A 371 -2.90 3.97 0.12
CA LEU A 371 -3.43 2.98 -0.82
C LEU A 371 -4.66 2.24 -0.26
N ALA A 372 -4.64 1.86 1.02
CA ALA A 372 -5.70 1.06 1.63
C ALA A 372 -5.67 1.17 3.16
N VAL A 373 -6.66 0.55 3.80
CA VAL A 373 -6.71 0.37 5.26
C VAL A 373 -6.90 -1.08 5.65
N THR A 374 -6.53 -1.41 6.89
CA THR A 374 -6.94 -2.67 7.55
C THR A 374 -7.21 -2.43 9.03
N PHE A 375 -7.71 -3.45 9.71
CA PHE A 375 -8.17 -3.35 11.09
C PHE A 375 -7.04 -3.04 12.08
N SER A 376 -7.34 -2.23 13.10
CA SER A 376 -6.55 -2.01 14.30
C SER A 376 -7.49 -1.78 15.50
N GLY A 377 -6.93 -1.48 16.68
CA GLY A 377 -7.73 -1.06 17.84
C GLY A 377 -8.30 0.35 17.67
N GLY A 378 -9.48 0.59 18.26
CA GLY A 378 -10.16 1.89 18.22
C GLY A 378 -10.06 2.69 19.52
N ASP A 379 -11.14 3.38 19.89
CA ASP A 379 -11.30 3.95 21.24
C ASP A 379 -11.37 2.86 22.32
N LYS A 380 -11.14 3.21 23.59
CA LYS A 380 -10.96 2.33 24.77
C LYS A 380 -12.11 1.37 25.07
N MET A 381 -13.26 1.54 24.43
CA MET A 381 -14.44 0.67 24.54
C MET A 381 -14.50 -0.43 23.46
N LEU A 382 -13.64 -0.33 22.43
CA LEU A 382 -13.56 -1.24 21.29
C LEU A 382 -12.43 -2.25 21.49
N ARG A 383 -12.48 -3.36 20.74
CA ARG A 383 -11.45 -4.40 20.76
C ARG A 383 -10.18 -3.92 20.04
N SER A 384 -9.04 -4.19 20.66
CA SER A 384 -7.70 -3.98 20.10
C SER A 384 -7.18 -5.23 19.38
N ILE A 385 -5.98 -5.14 18.81
CA ILE A 385 -5.29 -6.26 18.18
C ILE A 385 -4.68 -7.20 19.23
N VAL A 386 -4.63 -8.48 18.87
CA VAL A 386 -4.29 -9.62 19.72
C VAL A 386 -3.15 -10.38 19.05
N THR A 387 -1.98 -10.38 19.68
CA THR A 387 -0.70 -10.84 19.11
C THR A 387 0.30 -11.21 20.22
N THR A 388 1.50 -11.65 19.84
CA THR A 388 2.65 -11.86 20.74
C THR A 388 3.07 -10.56 21.45
N ASP A 389 3.78 -10.67 22.57
CA ASP A 389 4.25 -9.49 23.32
C ASP A 389 5.53 -9.78 24.10
N TRP A 390 6.36 -8.75 24.29
CA TRP A 390 7.62 -8.82 25.05
C TRP A 390 7.57 -7.91 26.28
N ASP A 391 7.65 -8.50 27.46
CA ASP A 391 7.70 -7.81 28.77
C ASP A 391 8.66 -8.58 29.67
N LEU A 392 9.77 -7.93 30.02
CA LEU A 392 10.89 -8.50 30.77
C LEU A 392 10.57 -8.91 32.21
N GLN A 393 9.46 -8.43 32.76
CA GLN A 393 9.15 -8.60 34.19
C GLN A 393 7.89 -9.42 34.44
N LYS A 394 6.86 -9.33 33.57
CA LYS A 394 5.54 -9.92 33.79
C LYS A 394 4.87 -10.46 32.53
N GLY A 395 5.58 -10.50 31.40
CA GLY A 395 5.02 -10.88 30.11
C GLY A 395 4.37 -12.27 30.13
N THR A 396 3.18 -12.38 29.54
CA THR A 396 2.57 -13.69 29.19
C THR A 396 2.97 -14.17 27.81
N GLY A 397 3.87 -13.44 27.13
CA GLY A 397 4.15 -13.59 25.71
C GLY A 397 3.00 -13.16 24.79
N CYS A 398 2.01 -12.45 25.34
CA CYS A 398 0.75 -12.09 24.69
C CYS A 398 0.28 -10.70 25.07
N THR A 399 -0.32 -10.02 24.09
CA THR A 399 -1.16 -8.83 24.32
C THR A 399 -2.55 -9.01 23.70
N GLU A 400 -3.56 -8.39 24.31
CA GLU A 400 -4.88 -8.16 23.71
C GLU A 400 -5.13 -6.65 23.46
N GLY A 401 -4.05 -5.85 23.49
CA GLY A 401 -4.08 -4.39 23.58
C GLY A 401 -3.22 -3.66 22.55
N HIS A 402 -2.79 -4.28 21.45
CA HIS A 402 -2.01 -3.58 20.41
C HIS A 402 -2.91 -2.71 19.54
N THR A 403 -2.45 -1.49 19.22
CA THR A 403 -3.21 -0.41 18.57
C THR A 403 -2.29 0.46 17.71
N GLY A 404 -2.85 1.41 16.97
CA GLY A 404 -2.11 2.30 16.09
C GLY A 404 -2.21 1.87 14.63
N THR A 405 -1.83 2.74 13.69
CA THR A 405 -1.61 2.34 12.28
C THR A 405 -0.45 1.33 12.18
N SER A 406 0.43 1.34 13.18
CA SER A 406 1.50 0.37 13.41
C SER A 406 1.05 -1.10 13.50
N ALA A 407 -0.20 -1.38 13.90
CA ALA A 407 -0.79 -2.74 13.85
C ALA A 407 -1.55 -3.01 12.52
N ALA A 408 -1.87 -1.97 11.74
CA ALA A 408 -2.48 -2.14 10.43
C ALA A 408 -1.45 -2.60 9.38
N ALA A 409 -0.25 -2.03 9.38
CA ALA A 409 0.81 -2.42 8.43
C ALA A 409 1.23 -3.91 8.52
N PRO A 410 1.43 -4.53 9.71
CA PRO A 410 1.73 -5.96 9.84
C PRO A 410 0.63 -6.87 9.28
N LEU A 411 -0.65 -6.60 9.54
CA LEU A 411 -1.76 -7.37 8.95
C LEU A 411 -1.78 -7.26 7.41
N ALA A 412 -1.43 -6.09 6.86
CA ALA A 412 -1.29 -5.91 5.42
C ALA A 412 -0.07 -6.66 4.85
N ALA A 413 1.09 -6.60 5.52
CA ALA A 413 2.29 -7.37 5.15
C ALA A 413 2.02 -8.88 5.15
N GLY A 414 1.29 -9.38 6.16
CA GLY A 414 0.79 -10.76 6.19
C GLY A 414 -0.12 -11.09 5.01
N MET A 415 -1.09 -10.24 4.68
CA MET A 415 -1.96 -10.45 3.51
C MET A 415 -1.18 -10.46 2.18
N ILE A 416 -0.14 -9.63 2.06
CA ILE A 416 0.75 -9.62 0.88
C ILE A 416 1.60 -10.91 0.83
N ALA A 417 2.04 -11.46 1.96
CA ALA A 417 2.73 -12.75 1.98
C ALA A 417 1.83 -13.91 1.47
N LEU A 418 0.52 -13.89 1.77
CA LEU A 418 -0.45 -14.83 1.18
C LEU A 418 -0.54 -14.70 -0.35
N MET A 419 -0.39 -13.48 -0.91
CA MET A 419 -0.33 -13.25 -2.36
C MET A 419 0.97 -13.79 -2.96
N LEU A 420 2.11 -13.59 -2.28
CA LEU A 420 3.41 -14.03 -2.78
C LEU A 420 3.56 -15.55 -2.75
N GLN A 421 2.99 -16.27 -1.77
CA GLN A 421 2.99 -17.74 -1.81
C GLN A 421 2.34 -18.28 -3.10
N VAL A 422 1.18 -17.74 -3.51
CA VAL A 422 0.53 -18.21 -4.74
C VAL A 422 1.25 -17.72 -6.00
N ARG A 423 1.88 -16.54 -5.94
CA ARG A 423 2.44 -15.84 -7.12
C ARG A 423 3.74 -15.09 -6.73
N PRO A 424 4.88 -15.78 -6.55
CA PRO A 424 6.09 -15.16 -6.01
C PRO A 424 6.72 -14.11 -6.94
N CYS A 425 6.43 -14.17 -8.24
CA CYS A 425 6.86 -13.20 -9.25
C CYS A 425 5.99 -11.93 -9.37
N LEU A 426 5.09 -11.65 -8.42
CA LEU A 426 4.46 -10.33 -8.35
C LEU A 426 5.53 -9.29 -8.07
N THR A 427 5.59 -8.26 -8.90
CA THR A 427 6.43 -7.08 -8.67
C THR A 427 5.84 -6.17 -7.60
N TRP A 428 6.65 -5.29 -7.01
CA TRP A 428 6.16 -4.27 -6.06
C TRP A 428 4.96 -3.45 -6.61
N ARG A 429 4.99 -3.09 -7.90
CA ARG A 429 3.86 -2.44 -8.61
C ARG A 429 2.68 -3.37 -8.82
N ASP A 430 2.88 -4.66 -9.07
CA ASP A 430 1.78 -5.62 -9.17
C ASP A 430 1.02 -5.73 -7.84
N ILE A 431 1.71 -5.68 -6.69
CA ILE A 431 1.08 -5.64 -5.37
C ILE A 431 0.20 -4.39 -5.23
N GLN A 432 0.75 -3.19 -5.50
CA GLN A 432 -0.01 -1.94 -5.42
C GLN A 432 -1.25 -1.98 -6.36
N HIS A 433 -1.09 -2.39 -7.62
CA HIS A 433 -2.22 -2.54 -8.55
C HIS A 433 -3.26 -3.55 -8.03
N ILE A 434 -2.86 -4.71 -7.53
CA ILE A 434 -3.83 -5.67 -6.98
C ILE A 434 -4.58 -5.06 -5.80
N ILE A 435 -3.94 -4.30 -4.91
CA ILE A 435 -4.60 -3.57 -3.83
C ILE A 435 -5.67 -2.61 -4.38
N VAL A 436 -5.31 -1.71 -5.33
CA VAL A 436 -6.26 -0.74 -5.92
C VAL A 436 -7.47 -1.42 -6.55
N PHE A 437 -7.28 -2.57 -7.22
CA PHE A 437 -8.37 -3.30 -7.88
C PHE A 437 -9.18 -4.21 -6.93
N THR A 438 -8.70 -4.49 -5.71
CA THR A 438 -9.32 -5.48 -4.80
C THR A 438 -9.68 -4.97 -3.41
N ALA A 439 -9.34 -3.72 -3.07
CA ALA A 439 -9.82 -3.06 -1.85
C ALA A 439 -11.36 -2.99 -1.81
N ALA A 440 -11.92 -3.01 -0.60
CA ALA A 440 -13.36 -2.92 -0.35
C ALA A 440 -13.74 -1.54 0.16
N GLN A 441 -14.54 -0.80 -0.62
CA GLN A 441 -15.33 0.29 -0.07
C GLN A 441 -16.15 -0.26 1.10
N TYR A 442 -16.03 0.38 2.25
CA TYR A 442 -16.69 0.00 3.48
C TYR A 442 -17.72 1.07 3.84
N GLU A 443 -18.86 0.68 4.43
CA GLU A 443 -19.96 1.59 4.77
C GLU A 443 -19.65 2.47 6.00
N ASP A 444 -18.66 3.35 5.87
CA ASP A 444 -18.56 4.55 6.69
C ASP A 444 -19.29 5.70 5.98
N ARG A 445 -20.12 6.43 6.74
CA ARG A 445 -20.89 7.59 6.25
C ARG A 445 -20.14 8.92 6.39
N HIS A 446 -18.98 8.91 7.03
CA HIS A 446 -18.12 10.07 7.23
C HIS A 446 -16.91 10.07 6.28
N ALA A 447 -16.63 8.93 5.64
CA ALA A 447 -15.61 8.81 4.59
C ALA A 447 -16.04 9.52 3.30
N ASP A 448 -15.31 10.59 2.94
CA ASP A 448 -15.54 11.36 1.70
C ASP A 448 -15.04 10.61 0.44
N TRP A 449 -15.75 9.53 0.12
CA TRP A 449 -15.55 8.70 -1.06
C TRP A 449 -15.80 9.47 -2.35
N LEU A 450 -14.77 9.58 -3.20
CA LEU A 450 -14.88 10.09 -4.57
C LEU A 450 -14.45 9.01 -5.57
N THR A 451 -15.25 8.76 -6.61
CA THR A 451 -14.91 7.85 -7.71
C THR A 451 -14.24 8.61 -8.85
N ASN A 452 -13.09 8.13 -9.29
CA ASN A 452 -12.26 8.73 -10.34
C ASN A 452 -12.72 8.31 -11.76
N GLU A 453 -12.15 8.87 -12.83
CA GLU A 453 -12.58 8.59 -14.22
C GLU A 453 -12.34 7.12 -14.66
N ALA A 454 -11.45 6.40 -13.95
CA ALA A 454 -11.21 4.98 -14.17
C ALA A 454 -12.18 4.07 -13.39
N GLY A 455 -13.05 4.63 -12.54
CA GLY A 455 -14.04 3.89 -11.77
C GLY A 455 -13.55 3.39 -10.40
N PHE A 456 -12.37 3.80 -9.94
CA PHE A 456 -11.89 3.49 -8.59
C PHE A 456 -12.38 4.57 -7.62
N SER A 457 -12.97 4.16 -6.49
CA SER A 457 -13.32 5.07 -5.39
C SER A 457 -12.18 5.17 -4.40
N HIS A 458 -11.87 6.38 -3.95
CA HIS A 458 -10.85 6.65 -2.94
C HIS A 458 -11.37 7.64 -1.89
N SER A 459 -11.01 7.44 -0.62
CA SER A 459 -11.17 8.39 0.49
C SER A 459 -9.80 8.64 1.12
N HIS A 460 -9.48 9.89 1.51
CA HIS A 460 -8.21 10.16 2.21
C HIS A 460 -8.07 9.35 3.51
N GLN A 461 -9.20 8.96 4.12
CA GLN A 461 -9.32 8.24 5.40
C GLN A 461 -9.26 6.71 5.26
N HIS A 462 -9.51 6.18 4.06
CA HIS A 462 -9.64 4.72 3.82
C HIS A 462 -8.78 4.21 2.66
N GLY A 463 -8.04 5.09 1.98
CA GLY A 463 -7.40 4.78 0.70
C GLY A 463 -8.43 4.37 -0.36
N PHE A 464 -8.14 3.33 -1.13
CA PHE A 464 -9.12 2.64 -1.99
C PHE A 464 -10.06 1.70 -1.20
N GLY A 465 -9.84 1.54 0.12
CA GLY A 465 -10.71 0.79 1.02
C GLY A 465 -10.01 -0.30 1.83
N LEU A 466 -10.83 -1.10 2.50
CA LEU A 466 -10.42 -2.18 3.38
C LEU A 466 -9.79 -3.33 2.60
N LEU A 467 -8.60 -3.76 3.00
CA LEU A 467 -7.93 -4.94 2.46
C LEU A 467 -8.73 -6.23 2.77
N ASN A 468 -8.67 -7.20 1.86
CA ASN A 468 -9.42 -8.44 1.97
C ASN A 468 -8.59 -9.61 1.41
N ALA A 469 -8.07 -10.46 2.30
CA ALA A 469 -7.12 -11.53 1.99
C ALA A 469 -7.62 -12.44 0.85
N TRP A 470 -8.90 -12.78 0.87
CA TRP A 470 -9.55 -13.53 -0.21
C TRP A 470 -9.47 -12.81 -1.56
N ARG A 471 -9.89 -11.54 -1.65
CA ARG A 471 -9.89 -10.79 -2.93
C ARG A 471 -8.47 -10.61 -3.47
N LEU A 472 -7.52 -10.30 -2.59
CA LEU A 472 -6.09 -10.17 -2.87
C LEU A 472 -5.50 -11.45 -3.48
N VAL A 473 -5.65 -12.59 -2.81
CA VAL A 473 -5.11 -13.90 -3.25
C VAL A 473 -5.81 -14.41 -4.52
N ASN A 474 -7.11 -14.16 -4.68
CA ASN A 474 -7.83 -14.47 -5.93
C ASN A 474 -7.26 -13.73 -7.14
N ALA A 475 -6.98 -12.43 -7.00
CA ALA A 475 -6.38 -11.63 -8.05
C ALA A 475 -4.95 -12.09 -8.35
N ALA A 476 -4.13 -12.31 -7.32
CA ALA A 476 -2.75 -12.79 -7.43
C ALA A 476 -2.63 -14.08 -8.28
N LYS A 477 -3.52 -15.07 -8.05
CA LYS A 477 -3.54 -16.33 -8.81
C LYS A 477 -3.68 -16.15 -10.32
N ILE A 478 -4.38 -15.11 -10.78
CA ILE A 478 -4.63 -14.83 -12.20
C ILE A 478 -3.90 -13.58 -12.72
N TRP A 479 -3.01 -12.99 -11.93
CA TRP A 479 -2.36 -11.73 -12.29
C TRP A 479 -1.24 -11.92 -13.32
N THR A 480 -1.39 -11.24 -14.44
CA THR A 480 -0.33 -11.02 -15.44
C THR A 480 0.31 -9.67 -15.14
N SER A 481 1.62 -9.63 -14.92
CA SER A 481 2.31 -8.42 -14.46
C SER A 481 2.09 -7.22 -15.37
N VAL A 482 2.08 -6.04 -14.75
CA VAL A 482 1.92 -4.76 -15.46
C VAL A 482 3.12 -4.46 -16.35
N PRO A 483 2.97 -3.61 -17.40
CA PRO A 483 4.09 -3.11 -18.16
C PRO A 483 5.10 -2.36 -17.28
N TYR A 484 6.34 -2.23 -17.75
CA TYR A 484 7.36 -1.41 -17.10
C TYR A 484 6.84 0.00 -16.78
N LEU A 485 7.34 0.55 -15.67
CA LEU A 485 6.99 1.87 -15.17
C LEU A 485 7.33 2.93 -16.24
N ALA A 486 6.31 3.63 -16.72
CA ALA A 486 6.44 4.79 -17.57
C ALA A 486 6.27 6.04 -16.71
N SER A 487 7.10 7.07 -16.94
CA SER A 487 7.03 8.33 -16.21
C SER A 487 7.06 9.54 -17.13
N TYR A 488 6.69 10.69 -16.59
CA TYR A 488 6.87 12.01 -17.20
C TYR A 488 7.19 13.02 -16.10
N VAL A 489 8.11 13.95 -16.37
CA VAL A 489 8.52 15.02 -15.44
C VAL A 489 8.40 16.34 -16.18
N SER A 490 7.70 17.33 -15.61
CA SER A 490 7.61 18.66 -16.20
C SER A 490 8.93 19.42 -16.10
N PRO A 491 9.14 20.48 -16.91
CA PRO A 491 10.08 21.53 -16.55
C PRO A 491 9.78 22.08 -15.15
N VAL A 492 10.78 22.66 -14.47
CA VAL A 492 10.56 23.35 -13.19
C VAL A 492 9.87 24.70 -13.45
N LEU A 493 8.66 24.85 -12.93
CA LEU A 493 7.75 25.96 -13.22
C LEU A 493 7.94 27.07 -12.20
N LYS A 494 8.71 28.11 -12.56
CA LYS A 494 9.08 29.23 -11.69
C LYS A 494 8.01 30.32 -11.68
N GLU A 495 7.08 30.20 -10.74
CA GLU A 495 5.90 31.07 -10.63
C GLU A 495 6.22 32.43 -9.95
N ASN A 496 6.92 32.40 -8.80
CA ASN A 496 7.12 33.55 -7.91
C ASN A 496 5.82 34.34 -7.60
N LYS A 497 4.71 33.62 -7.37
CA LYS A 497 3.38 34.20 -7.12
C LYS A 497 3.04 34.17 -5.63
N ALA A 498 2.39 35.24 -5.16
CA ALA A 498 1.84 35.31 -3.81
C ALA A 498 0.72 34.28 -3.61
N VAL A 499 0.71 33.60 -2.47
CA VAL A 499 -0.37 32.74 -1.99
C VAL A 499 -1.35 33.62 -1.21
N PRO A 500 -2.59 33.83 -1.70
CA PRO A 500 -3.53 34.73 -1.03
C PRO A 500 -4.26 34.02 0.13
N GLN A 501 -4.72 34.83 1.07
CA GLN A 501 -5.55 34.40 2.19
C GLN A 501 -6.98 34.04 1.73
N SER A 502 -7.54 33.01 2.38
CA SER A 502 -8.93 32.57 2.25
C SER A 502 -9.91 33.75 2.38
N PRO A 503 -10.97 33.84 1.56
CA PRO A 503 -11.51 32.82 0.65
C PRO A 503 -10.85 32.77 -0.74
N HIS A 504 -9.81 33.58 -1.00
CA HIS A 504 -9.10 33.54 -2.28
C HIS A 504 -8.13 32.36 -2.35
N SER A 505 -7.63 32.04 -3.54
CA SER A 505 -6.60 31.04 -3.77
C SER A 505 -5.71 31.40 -4.96
N LEU A 506 -4.47 30.92 -4.95
CA LEU A 506 -3.57 30.90 -6.08
C LEU A 506 -3.84 29.64 -6.89
N GLU A 507 -4.16 29.79 -8.18
CA GLU A 507 -4.30 28.69 -9.13
C GLU A 507 -3.16 28.73 -10.15
N VAL A 508 -2.49 27.60 -10.35
CA VAL A 508 -1.48 27.40 -11.39
C VAL A 508 -1.74 26.10 -12.15
N LEU A 509 -1.39 26.09 -13.44
CA LEU A 509 -1.82 25.07 -14.40
C LEU A 509 -0.63 24.50 -15.17
N TRP A 510 -0.59 23.18 -15.36
CA TRP A 510 0.31 22.53 -16.31
C TRP A 510 -0.47 21.62 -17.26
N ASN A 511 -0.31 21.82 -18.56
CA ASN A 511 -0.99 21.03 -19.59
C ASN A 511 -0.03 19.97 -20.16
N VAL A 512 -0.19 18.72 -19.73
CA VAL A 512 0.55 17.59 -20.27
C VAL A 512 -0.01 17.25 -21.65
N SER A 513 0.76 17.58 -22.68
CA SER A 513 0.39 17.41 -24.08
C SER A 513 0.54 15.95 -24.54
N ARG A 514 0.24 15.70 -25.82
CA ARG A 514 0.52 14.39 -26.43
C ARG A 514 2.04 14.17 -26.58
N THR A 515 2.76 15.17 -27.08
CA THR A 515 4.20 15.10 -27.38
C THR A 515 5.06 14.88 -26.13
N ASP A 516 4.62 15.42 -24.98
CA ASP A 516 5.25 15.20 -23.67
C ASP A 516 5.30 13.72 -23.28
N LEU A 517 4.28 12.94 -23.68
CA LEU A 517 4.12 11.53 -23.33
C LEU A 517 4.57 10.57 -24.45
N GLU A 518 5.02 11.08 -25.61
CA GLU A 518 5.40 10.23 -26.75
C GLU A 518 6.73 9.50 -26.53
N MET A 519 7.62 10.01 -25.67
CA MET A 519 8.89 9.32 -25.36
C MET A 519 8.71 8.17 -24.36
N SER A 520 7.88 8.32 -23.32
CA SER A 520 7.65 7.28 -22.31
C SER A 520 6.47 6.36 -22.64
N GLY A 521 5.60 6.75 -23.58
CA GLY A 521 4.38 6.02 -23.93
C GLY A 521 3.32 5.99 -22.83
N LEU A 522 3.50 6.77 -21.76
CA LEU A 522 2.61 6.85 -20.59
C LEU A 522 1.19 7.23 -21.03
N LYS A 523 0.20 6.45 -20.59
CA LYS A 523 -1.21 6.61 -20.95
C LYS A 523 -2.12 6.67 -19.73
N THR A 524 -1.94 5.76 -18.79
CA THR A 524 -2.73 5.69 -17.54
C THR A 524 -1.83 5.85 -16.33
N LEU A 525 -2.31 6.60 -15.34
CA LEU A 525 -1.60 6.94 -14.12
C LEU A 525 -1.56 5.79 -13.11
N GLU A 526 -0.54 5.81 -12.27
CA GLU A 526 -0.45 5.06 -11.01
C GLU A 526 -0.31 6.10 -9.88
N HIS A 527 0.90 6.65 -9.70
CA HIS A 527 1.16 7.75 -8.77
C HIS A 527 1.26 9.10 -9.49
N VAL A 528 0.83 10.17 -8.83
CA VAL A 528 1.07 11.57 -9.24
C VAL A 528 1.79 12.28 -8.10
N ALA A 529 2.90 12.94 -8.39
CA ALA A 529 3.70 13.68 -7.41
C ALA A 529 3.89 15.14 -7.82
N VAL A 530 3.93 16.03 -6.83
CA VAL A 530 4.17 17.47 -7.04
C VAL A 530 5.22 17.95 -6.05
N THR A 531 6.37 18.34 -6.58
CA THR A 531 7.45 18.98 -5.84
C THR A 531 7.20 20.49 -5.78
N VAL A 532 7.28 21.10 -4.60
CA VAL A 532 6.98 22.53 -4.38
C VAL A 532 8.05 23.23 -3.53
N THR A 533 8.31 24.49 -3.87
CA THR A 533 9.11 25.42 -3.05
C THR A 533 8.23 26.62 -2.71
N ILE A 534 7.82 26.74 -1.44
CA ILE A 534 6.87 27.75 -0.96
C ILE A 534 7.41 28.38 0.32
N THR A 535 7.72 29.68 0.29
CA THR A 535 8.11 30.42 1.50
C THR A 535 6.87 30.97 2.20
N HIS A 536 6.58 30.57 3.44
CA HIS A 536 5.39 30.99 4.20
C HIS A 536 5.75 31.16 5.70
N PRO A 537 5.34 32.24 6.39
CA PRO A 537 5.74 32.50 7.79
C PRO A 537 5.07 31.59 8.84
N ARG A 538 4.18 30.69 8.40
CA ARG A 538 3.57 29.61 9.19
C ARG A 538 3.18 28.49 8.23
N ARG A 539 3.95 27.41 8.14
CA ARG A 539 3.72 26.31 7.18
C ARG A 539 2.33 25.69 7.35
N GLY A 540 1.88 25.47 8.58
CA GLY A 540 0.59 24.87 8.91
C GLY A 540 -0.65 25.60 8.40
N SER A 541 -0.54 26.88 8.04
CA SER A 541 -1.65 27.64 7.45
C SER A 541 -1.87 27.35 5.96
N LEU A 542 -0.97 26.62 5.29
CA LEU A 542 -1.12 26.32 3.86
C LEU A 542 -2.09 25.15 3.63
N GLU A 543 -3.08 25.38 2.76
CA GLU A 543 -3.82 24.31 2.10
C GLU A 543 -3.32 24.15 0.66
N VAL A 544 -2.92 22.93 0.28
CA VAL A 544 -2.45 22.59 -1.06
C VAL A 544 -3.33 21.48 -1.65
N LYS A 545 -4.02 21.78 -2.76
CA LYS A 545 -4.90 20.86 -3.48
C LYS A 545 -4.45 20.66 -4.92
N LEU A 546 -4.39 19.40 -5.34
CA LEU A 546 -4.13 19.02 -6.73
C LEU A 546 -5.42 18.52 -7.38
N PHE A 547 -5.67 18.91 -8.62
CA PHE A 547 -6.70 18.35 -9.47
C PHE A 547 -6.06 17.67 -10.68
N CYS A 548 -6.39 16.40 -10.89
CA CYS A 548 -6.03 15.64 -12.10
C CYS A 548 -6.94 16.04 -13.29
N PRO A 549 -6.60 15.67 -14.54
CA PRO A 549 -7.34 16.10 -15.74
C PRO A 549 -8.82 15.71 -15.81
N SER A 550 -9.25 14.74 -15.00
CA SER A 550 -10.65 14.35 -14.81
C SER A 550 -11.48 15.32 -13.95
N GLY A 551 -10.81 16.16 -13.17
CA GLY A 551 -11.39 16.90 -12.05
C GLY A 551 -11.22 16.21 -10.68
N MET A 552 -10.64 15.00 -10.61
CA MET A 552 -10.38 14.30 -9.35
C MET A 552 -9.46 15.13 -8.45
N MET A 553 -9.96 15.49 -7.27
CA MET A 553 -9.30 16.37 -6.30
C MET A 553 -8.54 15.56 -5.26
N SER A 554 -7.33 15.99 -4.92
CA SER A 554 -6.51 15.46 -3.84
C SER A 554 -6.10 16.58 -2.89
N LEU A 555 -6.39 16.43 -1.60
CA LEU A 555 -5.79 17.26 -0.56
C LEU A 555 -4.37 16.72 -0.33
N ILE A 556 -3.38 17.42 -0.87
CA ILE A 556 -1.98 16.95 -0.85
C ILE A 556 -1.17 17.62 0.26
N GLY A 557 -1.50 18.85 0.65
CA GLY A 557 -1.04 19.47 1.89
C GLY A 557 -2.25 19.94 2.69
N ALA A 558 -2.53 19.26 3.80
CA ALA A 558 -3.60 19.66 4.72
C ALA A 558 -3.12 20.76 5.69
N PRO A 559 -3.97 21.71 6.09
CA PRO A 559 -3.62 22.68 7.13
C PRO A 559 -3.41 21.97 8.47
N ARG A 560 -2.29 22.24 9.14
CA ARG A 560 -1.97 21.68 10.45
C ARG A 560 -1.90 22.78 11.49
N SER A 561 -2.81 22.76 12.45
CA SER A 561 -2.98 23.84 13.44
C SER A 561 -1.78 24.05 14.38
N LEU A 562 -0.90 23.06 14.50
CA LEU A 562 0.27 23.10 15.38
C LEU A 562 1.57 23.52 14.64
N ASP A 563 1.60 23.36 13.32
CA ASP A 563 2.77 23.62 12.48
C ASP A 563 3.03 25.13 12.32
N SER A 564 3.96 25.63 13.13
CA SER A 564 4.35 27.03 13.20
C SER A 564 5.64 27.36 12.44
N ASP A 565 6.15 26.44 11.62
CA ASP A 565 7.44 26.59 10.94
C ASP A 565 7.44 27.76 9.91
N PRO A 566 8.34 28.75 10.03
CA PRO A 566 8.40 29.90 9.13
C PRO A 566 9.17 29.67 7.82
N ASN A 567 9.76 28.49 7.63
CA ASN A 567 10.51 28.16 6.41
C ASN A 567 9.60 27.72 5.26
N GLY A 568 8.40 27.20 5.57
CA GLY A 568 7.49 26.63 4.59
C GLY A 568 8.03 25.32 3.98
N PHE A 569 7.94 25.19 2.66
CA PHE A 569 8.38 24.00 1.92
C PHE A 569 9.61 24.31 1.06
N ASN A 570 10.66 23.51 1.19
CA ASN A 570 11.87 23.60 0.38
C ASN A 570 12.05 22.32 -0.45
N ASP A 571 11.63 22.37 -1.72
CA ASP A 571 11.58 21.23 -2.66
C ASP A 571 10.92 19.97 -2.08
N TRP A 572 9.92 20.17 -1.21
CA TRP A 572 9.10 19.09 -0.65
C TRP A 572 8.24 18.47 -1.75
N THR A 573 8.14 17.14 -1.77
CA THR A 573 7.33 16.42 -2.75
C THR A 573 6.15 15.76 -2.05
N PHE A 574 4.95 16.24 -2.37
CA PHE A 574 3.71 15.56 -2.03
C PHE A 574 3.34 14.55 -3.11
N SER A 575 2.54 13.53 -2.77
CA SER A 575 2.02 12.56 -3.74
C SER A 575 0.51 12.31 -3.61
N THR A 576 -0.05 11.64 -4.61
CA THR A 576 -1.41 11.11 -4.59
C THR A 576 -1.56 9.88 -5.47
N VAL A 577 -2.31 8.91 -4.97
CA VAL A 577 -2.78 7.73 -5.72
C VAL A 577 -4.21 7.90 -6.22
N ARG A 578 -4.95 8.95 -5.83
CA ARG A 578 -6.40 9.11 -6.12
C ARG A 578 -6.77 9.04 -7.61
N CYS A 579 -5.81 9.34 -8.49
CA CYS A 579 -5.98 9.37 -9.95
C CYS A 579 -5.53 8.06 -10.65
N TRP A 580 -5.32 6.97 -9.90
CA TRP A 580 -4.91 5.66 -10.46
C TRP A 580 -5.84 5.19 -11.58
N GLY A 581 -5.25 4.74 -12.69
CA GLY A 581 -5.95 4.32 -13.90
C GLY A 581 -6.48 5.44 -14.80
N GLU A 582 -6.53 6.70 -14.34
CA GLU A 582 -6.97 7.83 -15.17
C GLU A 582 -5.98 8.17 -16.28
N ARG A 583 -6.42 8.95 -17.29
CA ARG A 583 -5.55 9.35 -18.41
C ARG A 583 -4.50 10.38 -17.96
N ALA A 584 -3.23 10.09 -18.21
CA ALA A 584 -2.10 10.96 -17.89
C ALA A 584 -2.03 12.27 -18.71
N ARG A 585 -2.83 12.41 -19.77
CA ARG A 585 -2.79 13.55 -20.70
C ARG A 585 -3.91 14.55 -20.43
N GLY A 586 -3.57 15.74 -19.95
CA GLY A 586 -4.47 16.88 -19.88
C GLY A 586 -3.95 17.99 -18.96
N VAL A 587 -4.86 18.85 -18.51
CA VAL A 587 -4.52 19.97 -17.61
C VAL A 587 -4.56 19.50 -16.16
N TYR A 588 -3.41 19.54 -15.50
CA TYR A 588 -3.26 19.43 -14.06
C TYR A 588 -3.33 20.82 -13.45
N ARG A 589 -3.98 20.94 -12.29
CA ARG A 589 -4.26 22.22 -11.64
C ARG A 589 -3.90 22.15 -10.16
N LEU A 590 -2.93 22.95 -9.76
CA LEU A 590 -2.50 23.12 -8.38
C LEU A 590 -3.17 24.38 -7.81
N VAL A 591 -3.86 24.22 -6.69
CA VAL A 591 -4.57 25.30 -5.98
C VAL A 591 -3.98 25.41 -4.58
N ILE A 592 -3.51 26.60 -4.23
CA ILE A 592 -2.87 26.90 -2.94
C ILE A 592 -3.59 28.08 -2.28
N ARG A 593 -3.90 27.99 -0.99
CA ARG A 593 -4.40 29.13 -0.22
C ARG A 593 -3.81 29.12 1.19
N ASP A 594 -3.69 30.32 1.76
CA ASP A 594 -3.44 30.51 3.18
C ASP A 594 -4.81 30.50 3.90
N VAL A 595 -5.00 29.59 4.86
CA VAL A 595 -6.20 29.47 5.68
C VAL A 595 -6.00 29.96 7.12
N GLY A 596 -4.85 30.59 7.43
CA GLY A 596 -4.58 31.15 8.75
C GLY A 596 -5.40 32.41 9.03
N ASP A 597 -5.80 32.59 10.30
CA ASP A 597 -6.59 33.75 10.75
C ASP A 597 -5.75 35.04 10.96
N GLU A 598 -4.42 34.93 11.00
CA GLU A 598 -3.50 36.04 11.28
C GLU A 598 -3.06 36.78 10.02
N GLN A 599 -2.98 38.12 10.07
CA GLN A 599 -2.42 38.94 8.99
C GLN A 599 -0.88 38.90 9.01
N LEU A 600 -0.32 37.74 8.68
CA LEU A 600 1.11 37.52 8.52
C LEU A 600 1.62 38.04 7.15
N GLN A 601 2.92 37.88 6.89
CA GLN A 601 3.48 38.15 5.56
C GLN A 601 2.92 37.16 4.53
N VAL A 602 2.41 37.67 3.42
CA VAL A 602 1.85 36.85 2.34
C VAL A 602 2.93 35.92 1.78
N GLY A 603 2.72 34.60 1.88
CA GLY A 603 3.69 33.63 1.37
C GLY A 603 3.76 33.58 -0.15
N ILE A 604 4.78 32.90 -0.68
CA ILE A 604 5.12 32.92 -2.10
C ILE A 604 5.44 31.52 -2.60
N LEU A 605 4.68 31.04 -3.58
CA LEU A 605 5.05 29.89 -4.42
C LEU A 605 6.21 30.32 -5.32
N ARG A 606 7.41 29.80 -5.06
CA ARG A 606 8.62 30.11 -5.84
C ARG A 606 8.65 29.31 -7.13
N GLN A 607 8.54 27.99 -7.00
CA GLN A 607 8.52 27.06 -8.11
C GLN A 607 7.75 25.78 -7.74
N TRP A 608 7.31 25.05 -8.77
CA TRP A 608 6.76 23.70 -8.63
C TRP A 608 7.15 22.81 -9.82
N GLN A 609 7.05 21.50 -9.65
CA GLN A 609 7.30 20.51 -10.70
C GLN A 609 6.29 19.36 -10.58
N LEU A 610 5.70 18.95 -11.70
CA LEU A 610 4.78 17.82 -11.78
C LEU A 610 5.53 16.58 -12.26
N THR A 611 5.41 15.49 -11.51
CA THR A 611 5.89 14.17 -11.92
C THR A 611 4.73 13.18 -11.99
N LEU A 612 4.62 12.48 -13.10
CA LEU A 612 3.63 11.44 -13.35
C LEU A 612 4.31 10.09 -13.43
N TYR A 613 3.71 9.09 -12.78
CA TYR A 613 4.09 7.69 -12.85
C TYR A 613 2.90 6.88 -13.35
N GLY A 614 3.16 5.78 -14.05
CA GLY A 614 2.10 4.93 -14.56
C GLY A 614 2.58 3.90 -15.58
N SER A 615 1.72 3.59 -16.54
CA SER A 615 2.01 2.57 -17.55
C SER A 615 1.45 2.92 -18.94
N VAL A 616 1.89 2.12 -19.91
CA VAL A 616 1.45 2.17 -21.31
C VAL A 616 0.08 1.51 -21.55
N TRP A 617 -0.62 1.06 -20.50
CA TRP A 617 -2.00 0.57 -20.60
C TRP A 617 -2.94 1.69 -21.04
N SER A 618 -3.98 1.34 -21.80
CA SER A 618 -5.08 2.25 -22.11
C SER A 618 -6.18 2.15 -21.04
N PRO A 619 -7.11 3.12 -20.98
CA PRO A 619 -8.33 3.00 -20.16
C PRO A 619 -9.23 1.81 -20.54
N VAL A 620 -9.00 1.15 -21.69
CA VAL A 620 -9.67 -0.12 -22.04
C VAL A 620 -8.99 -1.28 -21.32
N ASP A 621 -7.65 -1.34 -21.32
CA ASP A 621 -6.89 -2.38 -20.60
C ASP A 621 -7.16 -2.34 -19.08
N ILE A 622 -7.31 -1.15 -18.50
CA ILE A 622 -7.76 -0.96 -17.09
C ILE A 622 -9.14 -1.58 -16.87
N ARG A 623 -10.11 -1.31 -17.77
CA ARG A 623 -11.48 -1.79 -17.65
C ARG A 623 -11.60 -3.29 -17.86
N ASP A 624 -10.87 -3.84 -18.82
CA ASP A 624 -10.82 -5.28 -19.05
C ASP A 624 -10.13 -6.00 -17.89
N ARG A 625 -9.17 -5.36 -17.22
CA ARG A 625 -8.58 -5.84 -15.96
C ARG A 625 -9.59 -5.82 -14.80
N GLN A 626 -10.40 -4.76 -14.67
CA GLN A 626 -11.49 -4.69 -13.67
C GLN A 626 -12.49 -5.83 -13.89
N ASN A 627 -13.04 -5.95 -15.11
CA ASN A 627 -13.98 -7.02 -15.50
C ASN A 627 -13.43 -8.43 -15.21
N LEU A 628 -12.14 -8.66 -15.51
CA LEU A 628 -11.47 -9.93 -15.24
C LEU A 628 -11.40 -10.22 -13.72
N LEU A 629 -10.98 -9.24 -12.93
CA LEU A 629 -10.83 -9.40 -11.48
C LEU A 629 -12.16 -9.48 -10.73
N GLU A 630 -13.23 -8.80 -11.15
CA GLU A 630 -14.58 -8.99 -10.58
C GLU A 630 -14.98 -10.47 -10.61
N SER A 631 -14.76 -11.13 -11.75
CA SER A 631 -15.02 -12.56 -11.89
C SER A 631 -14.13 -13.41 -10.97
N ALA A 632 -12.91 -12.97 -10.66
CA ALA A 632 -11.98 -13.67 -9.78
C ALA A 632 -12.36 -13.52 -8.31
N MET A 633 -12.69 -12.32 -7.85
CA MET A 633 -13.02 -12.00 -6.46
C MET A 633 -14.25 -12.79 -5.94
N SER A 634 -15.12 -13.26 -6.84
CA SER A 634 -16.20 -14.22 -6.55
C SER A 634 -15.72 -15.62 -6.08
N GLY A 635 -14.43 -15.94 -6.20
CA GLY A 635 -13.85 -17.26 -5.91
C GLY A 635 -13.79 -18.21 -7.10
N LYS A 636 -14.19 -17.77 -8.30
CA LYS A 636 -14.32 -18.60 -9.52
C LYS A 636 -13.04 -19.36 -9.93
N TYR A 637 -11.86 -18.84 -9.61
CA TYR A 637 -10.57 -19.46 -9.97
C TYR A 637 -9.87 -20.15 -8.79
N LEU A 638 -10.58 -20.40 -7.69
CA LEU A 638 -10.06 -21.07 -6.48
C LEU A 638 -10.16 -22.60 -6.52
N HIS A 639 -9.80 -23.19 -7.65
CA HIS A 639 -9.42 -24.60 -7.67
C HIS A 639 -7.95 -24.71 -7.27
N ASP A 640 -7.62 -25.65 -6.40
CA ASP A 640 -6.36 -25.61 -5.64
C ASP A 640 -5.11 -25.76 -6.54
N GLY A 641 -5.27 -26.40 -7.70
CA GLY A 641 -4.22 -26.61 -8.70
C GLY A 641 -4.01 -25.49 -9.74
N PHE A 642 -4.67 -24.32 -9.64
CA PHE A 642 -4.46 -23.22 -10.59
C PHE A 642 -3.82 -21.97 -9.99
N THR A 643 -2.72 -21.55 -10.62
CA THR A 643 -2.11 -20.21 -10.63
C THR A 643 -1.36 -20.07 -11.98
N LEU A 644 -1.23 -18.86 -12.52
CA LEU A 644 -0.35 -18.62 -13.67
C LEU A 644 1.13 -18.92 -13.35
N PRO A 645 1.91 -19.49 -14.29
CA PRO A 645 3.33 -19.78 -14.10
C PRO A 645 4.17 -18.49 -14.06
N CYS A 646 5.21 -18.46 -13.24
CA CYS A 646 6.11 -17.30 -13.13
C CYS A 646 7.18 -17.29 -14.23
N PRO A 647 7.55 -16.11 -14.77
CA PRO A 647 8.80 -15.96 -15.49
C PRO A 647 9.99 -16.14 -14.52
N PRO A 648 11.19 -16.50 -15.00
CA PRO A 648 12.40 -16.44 -14.19
C PRO A 648 12.69 -14.99 -13.78
N GLY A 649 13.17 -14.79 -12.55
CA GLY A 649 13.65 -13.49 -12.09
C GLY A 649 14.94 -13.05 -12.80
N LEU A 650 15.33 -11.80 -12.59
CA LEU A 650 16.62 -11.29 -13.01
C LEU A 650 17.73 -12.01 -12.24
N LYS A 651 18.67 -12.61 -12.99
CA LYS A 651 19.96 -13.02 -12.43
C LYS A 651 20.82 -11.79 -12.16
N ILE A 652 20.54 -11.15 -11.03
CA ILE A 652 21.48 -10.23 -10.39
C ILE A 652 22.71 -11.08 -10.03
N PRO A 653 23.92 -10.69 -10.44
CA PRO A 653 25.13 -11.33 -9.93
C PRO A 653 25.15 -11.19 -8.41
N GLU A 654 25.36 -12.29 -7.69
CA GLU A 654 25.94 -12.19 -6.35
C GLU A 654 27.24 -11.37 -6.46
N GLU A 655 27.61 -10.62 -5.43
CA GLU A 655 28.83 -9.80 -5.50
C GLU A 655 30.06 -10.70 -5.64
N ASP A 656 30.51 -10.88 -6.89
CA ASP A 656 31.80 -11.47 -7.27
C ASP A 656 32.92 -10.60 -6.68
N GLY A 657 33.19 -10.79 -5.38
CA GLY A 657 34.06 -9.96 -4.57
C GLY A 657 35.40 -9.75 -5.25
N TYR A 658 35.63 -8.52 -5.73
CA TYR A 658 36.48 -8.20 -6.88
C TYR A 658 37.82 -8.96 -6.88
N THR A 659 37.85 -10.12 -7.55
CA THR A 659 39.06 -10.92 -7.71
C THR A 659 39.95 -10.26 -8.75
N ILE A 660 40.75 -9.27 -8.31
CA ILE A 660 41.66 -8.49 -9.16
C ILE A 660 42.52 -9.48 -9.96
N THR A 661 42.18 -9.64 -11.25
CA THR A 661 42.80 -10.70 -12.04
C THR A 661 44.31 -10.50 -12.09
N PRO A 662 45.12 -11.56 -12.24
CA PRO A 662 46.57 -11.41 -12.37
C PRO A 662 47.01 -10.49 -13.52
N ASN A 663 46.13 -10.21 -14.48
CA ASN A 663 46.38 -9.24 -15.55
C ASN A 663 46.00 -7.81 -15.12
N THR A 664 44.86 -7.62 -14.44
CA THR A 664 44.49 -6.34 -13.82
C THR A 664 45.54 -5.87 -12.81
N LEU A 665 46.03 -6.79 -11.96
CA LEU A 665 47.08 -6.51 -10.98
C LEU A 665 48.40 -6.13 -11.65
N LYS A 666 48.82 -6.85 -12.71
CA LYS A 666 50.00 -6.47 -13.52
C LYS A 666 49.84 -5.08 -14.14
N THR A 667 48.66 -4.76 -14.68
CA THR A 667 48.40 -3.44 -15.27
C THR A 667 48.50 -2.33 -14.21
N LEU A 668 47.90 -2.52 -13.04
CA LEU A 668 48.00 -1.56 -11.93
C LEU A 668 49.45 -1.39 -11.44
N VAL A 669 50.21 -2.47 -11.31
CA VAL A 669 51.65 -2.42 -10.96
C VAL A 669 52.46 -1.72 -12.04
N LEU A 670 52.22 -1.98 -13.33
CA LEU A 670 52.91 -1.32 -14.44
C LEU A 670 52.59 0.18 -14.50
N VAL A 671 51.33 0.58 -14.26
CA VAL A 671 50.92 1.98 -14.14
C VAL A 671 51.59 2.64 -12.93
N GLY A 672 51.64 1.98 -11.77
CA GLY A 672 52.35 2.47 -10.58
C GLY A 672 53.86 2.61 -10.79
N CYS A 673 54.51 1.66 -11.47
CA CYS A 673 55.91 1.79 -11.86
C CYS A 673 56.12 2.94 -12.85
N PHE A 674 55.20 3.15 -13.80
CA PHE A 674 55.25 4.27 -14.74
C PHE A 674 55.10 5.62 -14.04
N THR A 675 54.12 5.79 -13.14
CA THR A 675 53.95 7.06 -12.40
C THR A 675 55.13 7.35 -11.50
N VAL A 676 55.69 6.37 -10.79
CA VAL A 676 56.92 6.55 -10.00
C VAL A 676 58.11 6.95 -10.88
N PHE A 677 58.30 6.28 -12.03
CA PHE A 677 59.36 6.64 -12.98
C PHE A 677 59.18 8.06 -13.53
N TRP A 678 57.94 8.44 -13.87
CA TRP A 678 57.59 9.77 -14.37
C TRP A 678 57.84 10.86 -13.33
N THR A 679 57.46 10.63 -12.06
CA THR A 679 57.77 11.55 -10.94
C THR A 679 59.28 11.70 -10.73
N VAL A 680 60.05 10.61 -10.80
CA VAL A 680 61.52 10.64 -10.68
C VAL A 680 62.16 11.38 -11.87
N TYR A 681 61.65 11.18 -13.09
CA TYR A 681 62.09 11.93 -14.28
C TYR A 681 61.89 13.44 -14.10
N TYR A 682 60.69 13.88 -13.73
CA TYR A 682 60.39 15.30 -13.50
C TYR A 682 61.20 15.90 -12.36
N MET A 683 61.41 15.16 -11.26
CA MET A 683 62.31 15.59 -10.17
C MET A 683 63.76 15.78 -10.65
N LEU A 684 64.27 14.87 -11.49
CA LEU A 684 65.61 15.01 -12.09
C LEU A 684 65.68 16.20 -13.04
N GLU A 685 64.67 16.42 -13.88
CA GLU A 685 64.59 17.56 -14.80
C GLU A 685 64.61 18.90 -14.05
N VAL A 686 63.84 19.02 -12.96
CA VAL A 686 63.85 20.19 -12.06
C VAL A 686 65.22 20.39 -11.38
N CYS A 687 65.83 19.32 -10.85
CA CYS A 687 67.15 19.43 -10.20
C CYS A 687 68.29 19.75 -11.18
N LEU A 688 68.21 19.29 -12.43
CA LEU A 688 69.18 19.61 -13.48
C LEU A 688 68.98 21.04 -14.01
N SER A 689 67.73 21.49 -14.16
CA SER A 689 67.37 22.88 -14.46
C SER A 689 67.98 23.85 -13.44
N GLN A 690 67.80 23.59 -12.14
CA GLN A 690 68.39 24.42 -11.08
C GLN A 690 69.92 24.46 -11.10
N ARG A 691 70.60 23.36 -11.45
CA ARG A 691 72.06 23.34 -11.58
C ARG A 691 72.59 24.24 -12.70
N ASN A 692 71.83 24.45 -13.77
CA ASN A 692 72.22 25.34 -14.86
C ASN A 692 72.12 26.84 -14.52
N MET A 693 71.43 27.23 -13.44
CA MET A 693 71.33 28.64 -13.04
C MET A 693 72.48 29.15 -12.15
N VAL A 694 73.34 28.26 -11.63
CA VAL A 694 74.44 28.63 -10.72
C VAL A 694 75.75 28.83 -11.52
N SER A 695 75.78 29.82 -12.41
CA SER A 695 76.99 30.18 -13.19
C SER A 695 77.00 31.62 -13.72
N THR A 696 77.06 32.62 -12.83
CA THR A 696 77.87 33.85 -13.01
C THR A 696 77.96 34.66 -11.71
N PRO A 697 79.14 35.17 -11.30
CA PRO A 697 79.28 36.04 -10.12
C PRO A 697 79.72 37.48 -10.47
N HIS A 698 79.34 38.47 -9.65
CA HIS A 698 80.25 39.50 -9.09
C HIS A 698 79.58 40.39 -8.03
N CYS A 699 80.39 41.12 -7.24
CA CYS A 699 80.00 41.65 -5.92
C CYS A 699 80.18 43.19 -5.78
N LYS A 700 79.82 43.70 -4.58
CA LYS A 700 80.03 45.06 -3.99
C LYS A 700 78.85 46.02 -4.18
N SER A 701 78.43 46.82 -3.18
CA SER A 701 78.80 46.90 -1.74
C SER A 701 77.67 47.56 -0.93
N GLY A 702 77.61 47.32 0.39
CA GLY A 702 76.49 47.74 1.27
C GLY A 702 76.43 49.24 1.61
N PRO A 703 75.61 49.68 2.61
CA PRO A 703 75.16 48.91 3.79
C PRO A 703 73.65 48.62 3.86
N CYS A 704 73.28 47.63 4.70
CA CYS A 704 71.89 47.29 4.99
C CYS A 704 71.32 48.13 6.15
N ARG A 705 70.08 48.62 5.98
CA ARG A 705 69.12 48.84 7.07
C ARG A 705 67.75 48.33 6.61
N TRP A 706 67.32 47.20 7.16
CA TRP A 706 65.96 46.71 6.99
C TRP A 706 65.08 47.21 8.14
N LEU A 707 63.89 47.70 7.81
CA LEU A 707 62.80 47.91 8.76
C LEU A 707 61.56 47.27 8.14
N GLN A 708 60.85 46.42 8.89
CA GLN A 708 59.76 45.61 8.35
C GLN A 708 58.50 46.44 8.10
N ARG A 709 57.88 46.29 6.93
CA ARG A 709 56.43 46.39 6.76
C ARG A 709 55.95 45.51 5.59
N SER A 710 54.65 45.51 5.34
CA SER A 710 53.86 44.33 4.97
C SER A 710 53.23 44.35 3.58
N GLN A 711 52.74 43.14 3.22
CA GLN A 711 51.50 42.85 2.45
C GLN A 711 51.55 42.69 0.93
N ASN A 712 50.71 41.74 0.48
CA ASN A 712 50.23 41.46 -0.88
C ASN A 712 51.26 40.86 -1.87
N SER A 713 50.90 39.94 -2.78
CA SER A 713 49.59 39.31 -3.10
C SER A 713 49.75 38.04 -3.97
N ARG A 714 48.76 37.12 -3.91
CA ARG A 714 48.44 36.08 -4.93
C ARG A 714 49.52 34.98 -5.13
N GLU A 715 49.25 33.81 -5.71
CA GLU A 715 48.02 33.29 -6.37
C GLU A 715 47.85 31.77 -6.12
N GLU A 716 46.62 31.28 -6.32
CA GLU A 716 46.15 29.90 -6.59
C GLU A 716 46.90 28.64 -6.10
N GLY A 717 46.17 27.80 -5.34
CA GLY A 717 46.46 26.39 -5.08
C GLY A 717 45.16 25.67 -4.66
N THR A 718 44.91 24.47 -5.19
CA THR A 718 43.66 23.71 -4.96
C THR A 718 43.68 22.86 -3.70
N GLU A 719 42.65 22.98 -2.86
CA GLU A 719 42.39 22.06 -1.74
C GLU A 719 41.14 21.20 -2.00
N LEU A 720 41.13 19.97 -1.49
CA LEU A 720 39.94 19.13 -1.38
C LEU A 720 39.27 19.43 -0.03
N GLU A 721 37.97 19.74 -0.02
CA GLU A 721 37.23 19.88 1.23
C GLU A 721 37.03 18.51 1.90
N SER A 722 37.66 18.32 3.05
CA SER A 722 37.45 17.17 3.94
C SER A 722 36.46 17.52 5.05
N VAL A 723 35.33 16.81 5.13
CA VAL A 723 34.33 16.97 6.20
C VAL A 723 34.95 16.62 7.56
N PRO A 724 34.76 17.44 8.62
CA PRO A 724 35.43 17.26 9.90
C PRO A 724 34.82 16.15 10.77
N LEU A 725 35.67 15.31 11.35
CA LEU A 725 35.32 14.38 12.43
C LEU A 725 35.41 15.09 13.79
N CYS A 726 34.30 15.23 14.49
CA CYS A 726 34.31 15.60 15.91
C CYS A 726 34.74 14.39 16.75
N ASN A 727 35.68 14.60 17.67
CA ASN A 727 36.17 13.54 18.57
C ASN A 727 36.04 13.97 20.03
N SER A 728 35.84 12.97 20.90
CA SER A 728 35.57 13.08 22.34
C SER A 728 36.43 14.07 23.12
N LYS A 729 35.85 14.66 24.18
CA LYS A 729 36.61 15.11 25.35
C LYS A 729 35.80 14.97 26.64
N ASP A 730 36.51 14.63 27.71
CA ASP A 730 35.95 14.12 28.95
C ASP A 730 35.39 15.18 29.92
N LEU A 731 34.68 14.63 30.91
CA LEU A 731 34.07 15.26 32.08
C LEU A 731 35.05 16.08 32.93
N ASP A 732 34.54 17.17 33.54
CA ASP A 732 34.67 17.43 34.98
C ASP A 732 33.79 18.62 35.42
N GLY A 733 33.37 18.67 36.69
CA GLY A 733 33.13 19.98 37.37
C GLY A 733 31.70 20.53 37.62
N VAL A 734 30.76 19.72 38.12
CA VAL A 734 29.97 19.97 39.36
C VAL A 734 29.22 21.32 39.61
N ASP A 735 27.92 21.17 39.96
CA ASP A 735 27.03 22.00 40.82
C ASP A 735 26.20 23.23 40.34
N SER A 736 24.87 23.09 40.60
CA SER A 736 23.94 24.03 41.28
C SER A 736 23.32 25.26 40.58
N GLU A 737 22.11 25.02 40.06
CA GLU A 737 20.81 25.66 40.46
C GLU A 737 20.55 27.20 40.45
N ASN A 738 19.34 27.54 39.93
CA ASN A 738 18.46 28.68 40.23
C ASN A 738 18.81 30.13 39.79
N GLY A 739 17.89 30.76 39.02
CA GLY A 739 17.84 32.23 38.86
C GLY A 739 17.07 32.76 37.64
N VAL A 740 15.78 33.13 37.81
CA VAL A 740 14.87 33.68 36.78
C VAL A 740 13.91 34.68 37.45
N PRO A 741 13.37 35.76 36.80
CA PRO A 741 13.80 36.58 35.65
C PRO A 741 13.95 38.09 36.01
N THR A 742 14.25 38.98 35.03
CA THR A 742 13.84 40.42 34.92
C THR A 742 14.53 41.11 33.69
N THR A 743 14.07 42.19 33.03
CA THR A 743 12.72 42.68 32.61
C THR A 743 12.82 43.79 31.52
N THR A 744 11.78 43.93 30.68
CA THR A 744 11.30 45.17 30.01
C THR A 744 12.23 46.10 29.18
N SER A 745 11.96 46.14 27.85
CA SER A 745 11.76 47.38 27.03
C SER A 745 12.97 48.31 26.75
N SER A 746 12.96 49.27 25.80
CA SER A 746 11.92 49.79 24.88
C SER A 746 12.52 50.46 23.62
N LEU A 747 11.67 50.63 22.58
CA LEU A 747 11.54 51.78 21.65
C LEU A 747 12.77 52.66 21.31
N LEU A 748 13.13 52.76 20.02
CA LEU A 748 12.90 53.96 19.17
C LEU A 748 13.45 53.82 17.73
N ALA A 749 12.89 54.61 16.82
CA ALA A 749 13.34 54.88 15.43
C ALA A 749 13.42 56.43 15.26
N PRO A 750 13.40 57.07 14.06
CA PRO A 750 13.57 56.60 12.67
C PRO A 750 14.48 57.54 11.79
N SER A 751 14.48 57.32 10.45
CA SER A 751 14.36 58.37 9.38
C SER A 751 15.50 58.53 8.34
N LEU A 752 15.08 59.05 7.17
CA LEU A 752 15.84 59.62 6.03
C LEU A 752 16.55 58.59 5.10
N VAL A 753 16.22 58.39 3.81
CA VAL A 753 15.75 59.22 2.64
C VAL A 753 16.87 59.88 1.84
N LEU A 754 17.02 59.49 0.56
CA LEU A 754 17.39 60.33 -0.61
C LEU A 754 17.26 59.56 -1.95
N ASP A 755 17.34 60.27 -3.08
CA ASP A 755 16.75 59.89 -4.38
C ASP A 755 17.69 59.32 -5.49
N CYS A 756 17.04 58.81 -6.55
CA CYS A 756 17.51 58.49 -7.92
C CYS A 756 17.96 59.76 -8.72
N PRO A 757 18.44 59.75 -10.02
CA PRO A 757 17.97 58.93 -11.17
C PRO A 757 18.94 58.66 -12.39
N HIS A 758 18.34 58.20 -13.51
CA HIS A 758 18.84 57.96 -14.90
C HIS A 758 19.69 56.70 -15.16
N GLN A 759 19.47 55.84 -16.18
CA GLN A 759 19.07 55.91 -17.62
C GLN A 759 20.24 56.10 -18.62
N HIS A 760 20.60 55.04 -19.39
CA HIS A 760 20.31 54.94 -20.84
C HIS A 760 20.68 53.54 -21.44
N GLN A 761 20.72 53.40 -22.78
CA GLN A 761 20.56 52.14 -23.55
C GLN A 761 21.78 51.80 -24.48
N PRO A 762 21.82 50.61 -25.12
CA PRO A 762 23.03 50.03 -25.77
C PRO A 762 23.19 50.42 -27.27
N PRO A 763 24.19 49.82 -27.96
CA PRO A 763 23.87 49.19 -29.26
C PRO A 763 24.58 47.84 -29.55
N ASP A 764 24.18 47.24 -30.68
CA ASP A 764 24.54 45.95 -31.29
C ASP A 764 26.01 45.77 -31.73
N LEU A 765 26.44 44.52 -32.07
CA LEU A 765 26.64 44.03 -33.48
C LEU A 765 27.44 42.71 -33.63
N LEU A 766 27.12 41.94 -34.69
CA LEU A 766 27.90 40.85 -35.34
C LEU A 766 28.15 39.52 -34.56
N GLN A 767 28.55 38.40 -35.17
CA GLN A 767 28.04 37.61 -36.34
C GLN A 767 28.89 36.32 -36.48
N GLY A 768 28.28 35.18 -36.82
CA GLY A 768 28.93 33.87 -37.07
C GLY A 768 28.17 32.72 -36.38
N LYS A 769 27.82 31.56 -36.96
CA LYS A 769 28.47 30.63 -37.92
C LYS A 769 29.80 30.06 -37.37
N GLU A 770 30.07 28.75 -37.43
CA GLU A 770 29.32 27.58 -37.93
C GLU A 770 29.94 26.27 -37.40
N GLU A 771 29.14 25.20 -37.22
CA GLU A 771 29.55 23.77 -37.30
C GLU A 771 30.67 23.27 -36.33
N GLN A 772 31.01 21.98 -36.16
CA GLN A 772 30.30 20.68 -36.26
C GLN A 772 31.02 19.66 -35.34
N ILE A 773 30.34 18.55 -35.00
CA ILE A 773 30.88 17.20 -34.69
C ILE A 773 32.03 17.08 -33.67
N CYS A 774 31.70 16.52 -32.49
CA CYS A 774 32.20 15.20 -32.06
C CYS A 774 31.24 14.62 -31.01
#